data_AF-A0A4U5PEE9-F1
#
_entry.id   AF-A0A4U5PEE9-F1
#
_cell.length_a   1.000
_cell.length_b   1.000
_cell.length_c   1.000
_cell.angle_alpha   90.00
_cell.angle_beta   90.00
_cell.angle_gamma   90.00
#
_symmetry.space_group_name_H-M   'P 1'
#
loop_
_entity.id
_entity.type
_entity.pdbx_description
1 polymer ?
#
loop_
_entity_poly.entity_id
_entity_poly.type
_entity_poly.pdbx_seq_one_letter_code
_entity_poly.pdbx_strand_id
1 'polypeptide(L)'
;MDFSKQLGVIILMLRPRLGSGNRSQRPGCGLRIESIMYVMAAEGVAVDEAVEEEMPRAAFGGGAVPEIVKVRSNFPEMSFMEYEFEDESRPIAADARMSQFRTRRNFATAMPYIMADESGPLVAFAAERIDLAVEGFADSAPVETAAPRVRKEFPETWVFLDSVASGTGEAVYEATAPDTITSWVASAFAINDDDGLGVAPTTSKLKIFRPFFIRLNLPYSVKRGEKLALQVLVFNYLEKEQDVRVVLKHEKESGFDFIQKDGSVKKTKKDKNYNVRVVSVPGGGVSKAVYFPIIPTKIGNVKLSIVAQGAQAGDAIEMPLKVEPEGYRVDRNVPVIVDLAGGKNNNFTKEVELQFPADAVEGSKRARVDIVGDIMGPALSNIDALVQMPFGCGEQNMVTLVPNIVVLRYLKATNRANSLIESKAIKYMEAGYQRELTYKRDDNSFSAFGQSDSHGSTWLTAFVVRSFKQAQKFIFVDDSVLQKSINFLISQQQQENGAFAERGEIHHKDMQGGASEGGPALTAYVLIALLENGVRNDKAINYLETSLDTIKDDAYALAVTTYSLYLAGSTKKEAALKMVEEHQVATNDGTVHWTAKVGTDKSKDTTQYFYQPRPVDVEMTSYVLLTYMLNGQTEKGLPIVRWLTGQRNAYGGFSSTQDTVMALTALGAYAEKTYSPQFNVQVKAANGADNQDFVVTSENAIVLQSYELSNLDDPVVIQATGSGVIFAQVQYSYHRVAHRDDTPFYCTKDIREVRGGNRMQLDLCCNYTRPGARSNMAVAKVGALTGYKFDADEMSQLTGISDLQRVELEHDDTDMNIYFNPLGSNPVCLSLYSDLVYQVADQKPAEMVLFDYYDPEQQLKTSYSAKMTRSIQDACQDCWSDIPDDNAHDAALTRDSNSTGGVSGVLEVANWASLAALLAAVRMLF
;
A
#
# COMPACT_ATOMS: atom_id res chain seq x y z
N MET A 1 6.00 -0.62 46.75
CA MET A 1 5.42 0.67 46.34
C MET A 1 4.90 0.50 44.92
N ASP A 2 3.70 -0.02 44.65
CA ASP A 2 2.47 -0.23 45.45
C ASP A 2 1.46 0.94 45.44
N PHE A 3 0.24 0.64 44.95
CA PHE A 3 -0.98 1.46 44.69
C PHE A 3 -0.85 2.76 43.86
N SER A 4 -1.70 3.10 42.87
CA SER A 4 -3.11 2.80 42.50
C SER A 4 -4.20 3.66 43.16
N LYS A 5 -4.95 4.39 42.31
CA LYS A 5 -6.39 4.79 42.39
C LYS A 5 -6.74 5.49 41.06
N GLN A 6 -7.77 5.13 40.28
CA GLN A 6 -9.20 4.83 40.50
C GLN A 6 -10.11 6.05 40.69
N LEU A 7 -10.96 6.27 39.69
CA LEU A 7 -12.40 6.60 39.75
C LEU A 7 -12.98 6.35 38.33
N GLY A 8 -14.14 5.76 38.09
CA GLY A 8 -15.09 5.11 39.00
C GLY A 8 -16.52 5.59 38.78
N VAL A 9 -17.32 4.88 37.97
CA VAL A 9 -18.74 5.15 37.73
C VAL A 9 -19.56 3.87 37.94
N ILE A 10 -20.73 4.00 38.56
CA ILE A 10 -21.62 2.90 38.97
C ILE A 10 -22.97 3.07 38.27
N ILE A 11 -23.57 1.98 37.79
CA ILE A 11 -25.01 1.92 37.49
C ILE A 11 -25.61 0.71 38.21
N LEU A 12 -26.82 0.88 38.75
CA LEU A 12 -27.38 0.03 39.80
C LEU A 12 -28.89 -0.21 39.56
N MET A 13 -29.29 -1.45 39.25
CA MET A 13 -30.67 -1.95 39.39
C MET A 13 -30.61 -3.43 39.80
N LEU A 14 -30.98 -3.83 41.02
CA LEU A 14 -32.32 -3.90 41.64
C LEU A 14 -33.26 -4.97 41.03
N ARG A 15 -33.46 -6.05 41.79
CA ARG A 15 -34.53 -7.05 41.61
C ARG A 15 -35.88 -6.52 42.12
N PRO A 16 -37.00 -7.12 41.69
CA PRO A 16 -38.04 -7.47 42.65
C PRO A 16 -38.58 -8.91 42.55
N ARG A 17 -38.70 -9.53 43.75
CA ARG A 17 -39.65 -10.58 44.21
C ARG A 17 -40.25 -11.61 43.24
N LEU A 18 -40.01 -12.90 43.55
CA LEU A 18 -40.86 -14.03 43.17
C LEU A 18 -42.08 -14.20 44.10
N GLY A 19 -43.15 -14.82 43.59
CA GLY A 19 -44.32 -15.30 44.33
C GLY A 19 -44.68 -16.74 43.96
N SER A 20 -45.23 -17.50 44.91
CA SER A 20 -45.52 -18.96 44.86
C SER A 20 -46.36 -19.45 43.66
N GLY A 21 -46.05 -20.65 43.09
CA GLY A 21 -46.76 -21.20 41.91
C GLY A 21 -47.03 -22.73 41.83
N ASN A 22 -46.16 -23.61 42.34
CA ASN A 22 -46.37 -25.08 42.57
C ASN A 22 -46.39 -26.06 41.34
N ARG A 23 -45.80 -27.27 41.53
CA ARG A 23 -45.91 -28.54 40.74
C ARG A 23 -45.51 -28.52 39.23
N SER A 24 -44.77 -29.51 38.67
CA SER A 24 -44.28 -30.82 39.18
C SER A 24 -43.28 -31.51 38.23
N GLN A 25 -42.78 -32.69 38.64
CA GLN A 25 -42.12 -33.76 37.87
C GLN A 25 -40.58 -33.78 37.71
N ARG A 26 -39.99 -34.59 38.61
CA ARG A 26 -38.94 -35.60 38.40
C ARG A 26 -37.46 -35.16 38.34
N PRO A 27 -36.51 -36.04 38.75
CA PRO A 27 -35.29 -35.60 39.42
C PRO A 27 -33.98 -36.02 38.75
N GLY A 28 -32.88 -35.40 39.15
CA GLY A 28 -31.52 -35.90 38.94
C GLY A 28 -30.89 -36.44 40.24
N CYS A 29 -29.70 -37.02 40.08
CA CYS A 29 -28.71 -37.18 41.15
C CYS A 29 -27.48 -36.34 40.76
N GLY A 30 -26.66 -35.83 41.68
CA GLY A 30 -26.71 -35.99 43.13
C GLY A 30 -25.32 -35.84 43.76
N LEU A 31 -24.75 -34.63 43.68
CA LEU A 31 -23.46 -34.32 44.32
C LEU A 31 -23.58 -34.30 45.85
N ARG A 32 -22.54 -34.78 46.54
CA ARG A 32 -22.44 -34.74 48.01
C ARG A 32 -21.07 -34.22 48.45
N ILE A 33 -21.03 -33.65 49.64
CA ILE A 33 -19.92 -32.91 50.25
C ILE A 33 -19.17 -33.83 51.23
N GLU A 34 -17.83 -33.71 51.37
CA GLU A 34 -17.16 -33.73 52.70
C GLU A 34 -15.66 -33.31 52.68
N SER A 35 -15.40 -32.23 53.44
CA SER A 35 -14.32 -31.95 54.39
C SER A 35 -12.95 -32.67 54.42
N ILE A 36 -11.88 -31.84 54.47
CA ILE A 36 -10.77 -31.82 55.47
C ILE A 36 -9.94 -33.11 55.72
N MET A 37 -8.63 -33.10 55.40
CA MET A 37 -7.55 -33.21 56.42
C MET A 37 -6.12 -32.86 55.92
N TYR A 38 -5.22 -32.67 56.91
CA TYR A 38 -3.75 -32.53 56.82
C TYR A 38 -3.03 -33.85 56.48
N VAL A 39 -1.81 -33.76 55.91
CA VAL A 39 -0.62 -34.54 56.35
C VAL A 39 0.63 -33.64 56.26
N MET A 40 1.57 -33.77 57.22
CA MET A 40 2.93 -33.21 57.15
C MET A 40 3.98 -34.34 57.10
N ALA A 41 5.12 -34.09 56.45
CA ALA A 41 6.41 -34.75 56.67
C ALA A 41 7.51 -33.96 55.94
N ALA A 42 8.75 -33.80 56.46
CA ALA A 42 9.24 -33.97 57.83
C ALA A 42 10.54 -33.15 58.04
N GLU A 43 10.97 -33.08 59.30
CA GLU A 43 12.25 -32.56 59.83
C GLU A 43 13.49 -33.22 59.18
N GLY A 44 14.73 -32.74 59.32
CA GLY A 44 15.29 -31.59 60.08
C GLY A 44 16.63 -31.94 60.76
N VAL A 45 17.33 -30.93 61.33
CA VAL A 45 18.57 -31.06 62.16
C VAL A 45 19.86 -31.46 61.38
N ALA A 46 21.08 -31.25 61.90
CA ALA A 46 21.88 -30.01 62.06
C ALA A 46 23.21 -30.35 62.80
N VAL A 47 24.17 -29.39 62.89
CA VAL A 47 25.40 -29.44 63.75
C VAL A 47 26.49 -30.43 63.21
N ASP A 48 27.82 -30.25 63.31
CA ASP A 48 28.70 -29.49 64.24
C ASP A 48 29.97 -28.83 63.58
N GLU A 49 30.87 -28.25 64.41
CA GLU A 49 32.01 -27.35 64.07
C GLU A 49 33.42 -28.00 63.79
N ALA A 50 34.44 -27.12 63.61
CA ALA A 50 35.92 -27.26 63.58
C ALA A 50 36.59 -27.24 62.18
N VAL A 51 37.30 -26.20 61.70
CA VAL A 51 38.51 -25.45 62.18
C VAL A 51 39.84 -26.07 61.76
N GLU A 52 40.55 -25.45 60.79
CA GLU A 52 41.99 -25.13 60.85
C GLU A 52 42.43 -24.14 59.74
N GLU A 53 43.73 -23.79 59.72
CA GLU A 53 44.41 -22.63 59.09
C GLU A 53 44.67 -22.79 57.55
N GLU A 54 45.20 -21.84 56.75
CA GLU A 54 46.06 -20.67 56.99
C GLU A 54 45.67 -19.39 56.18
N MET A 55 46.28 -18.27 56.57
CA MET A 55 46.45 -17.03 55.79
C MET A 55 47.93 -16.61 55.90
N PRO A 56 48.53 -15.84 54.97
CA PRO A 56 48.52 -14.38 55.22
C PRO A 56 48.69 -13.43 54.02
N ARG A 57 48.19 -12.19 54.22
CA ARG A 57 48.75 -10.89 53.75
C ARG A 57 48.66 -10.53 52.24
N ALA A 58 48.33 -9.29 51.86
CA ALA A 58 47.88 -8.14 52.67
C ALA A 58 47.16 -7.04 51.85
N ALA A 59 46.27 -6.30 52.53
CA ALA A 59 46.12 -4.83 52.55
C ALA A 59 45.87 -4.04 51.25
N PHE A 60 45.12 -2.91 51.22
CA PHE A 60 44.06 -2.27 52.04
C PHE A 60 43.64 -1.02 51.19
N GLY A 61 42.42 -0.48 51.16
CA GLY A 61 41.12 -0.88 51.70
C GLY A 61 40.19 0.34 51.93
N GLY A 62 38.86 0.13 51.97
CA GLY A 62 37.83 1.12 52.39
C GLY A 62 37.43 2.19 51.34
N GLY A 63 36.17 2.64 51.22
CA GLY A 63 34.94 2.40 52.01
C GLY A 63 34.59 3.58 52.94
N ALA A 64 33.33 3.98 53.16
CA ALA A 64 32.05 3.50 52.60
C ALA A 64 30.89 4.54 52.75
N VAL A 65 29.72 4.17 52.18
CA VAL A 65 28.33 4.71 52.30
C VAL A 65 27.86 4.96 53.77
N PRO A 66 26.74 5.67 54.11
CA PRO A 66 25.42 5.61 53.42
C PRO A 66 24.38 6.78 53.52
N GLU A 67 23.19 6.52 52.94
CA GLU A 67 21.79 6.93 53.29
C GLU A 67 21.05 8.22 52.77
N ILE A 68 20.06 7.96 51.87
CA ILE A 68 18.64 8.41 51.80
C ILE A 68 18.24 9.91 51.97
N VAL A 69 17.47 10.48 51.01
CA VAL A 69 16.10 11.10 51.18
C VAL A 69 15.62 12.00 50.00
N LYS A 70 14.45 11.63 49.43
CA LYS A 70 13.38 12.38 48.71
C LYS A 70 13.65 13.35 47.53
N VAL A 71 12.79 13.15 46.53
CA VAL A 71 12.38 14.06 45.43
C VAL A 71 11.57 15.27 45.93
N ARG A 72 11.85 16.47 45.41
CA ARG A 72 10.82 17.34 44.79
C ARG A 72 11.37 18.44 43.89
N SER A 73 10.60 18.76 42.85
CA SER A 73 10.76 19.88 41.94
C SER A 73 10.36 21.22 42.56
N ASN A 74 10.90 22.32 42.03
CA ASN A 74 10.13 23.54 41.80
C ASN A 74 10.81 24.45 40.76
N PHE A 75 9.98 25.09 39.93
CA PHE A 75 10.25 26.28 39.10
C PHE A 75 10.43 27.54 40.02
N PRO A 76 10.89 28.73 39.55
CA PRO A 76 10.64 29.27 38.20
C PRO A 76 11.73 30.12 37.49
N GLU A 77 11.42 30.36 36.21
CA GLU A 77 11.59 31.59 35.40
C GLU A 77 12.89 32.40 35.41
N MET A 78 13.36 32.69 34.18
CA MET A 78 14.49 33.57 33.88
C MET A 78 14.11 35.06 34.00
N SER A 79 15.11 35.89 34.28
CA SER A 79 15.11 37.32 33.93
C SER A 79 16.46 37.69 33.32
N PHE A 80 16.47 38.77 32.51
CA PHE A 80 17.55 39.14 31.60
C PHE A 80 18.83 39.63 32.30
N MET A 81 19.99 39.38 31.66
CA MET A 81 21.01 40.42 31.48
C MET A 81 21.94 40.10 30.29
N GLU A 82 22.66 41.13 29.82
CA GLU A 82 23.41 41.20 28.57
C GLU A 82 24.93 41.00 28.76
N TYR A 83 25.71 41.49 27.78
CA TYR A 83 27.17 41.54 27.58
C TYR A 83 27.73 40.31 26.84
N GLU A 84 28.16 40.46 25.57
CA GLU A 84 29.38 41.16 25.10
C GLU A 84 30.67 40.59 25.73
N PHE A 85 31.79 40.40 25.05
CA PHE A 85 32.21 40.29 23.64
C PHE A 85 33.74 40.23 23.79
N GLU A 86 34.46 39.30 23.18
CA GLU A 86 35.91 39.48 22.97
C GLU A 86 36.37 38.72 21.73
N ASP A 87 37.24 39.36 20.93
CA ASP A 87 37.74 38.90 19.63
C ASP A 87 39.28 38.97 19.64
N GLU A 88 39.92 37.83 19.39
CA GLU A 88 41.35 37.78 19.03
C GLU A 88 41.57 37.02 17.71
N SER A 89 41.39 37.73 16.60
CA SER A 89 41.95 37.34 15.30
C SER A 89 43.46 37.02 15.32
N ARG A 90 43.90 36.07 14.48
CA ARG A 90 44.91 36.32 13.41
C ARG A 90 45.15 35.13 12.44
N PRO A 91 45.69 35.37 11.22
CA PRO A 91 45.64 34.43 10.10
C PRO A 91 47.00 33.88 9.61
N ILE A 92 46.97 32.91 8.69
CA ILE A 92 48.09 32.49 7.80
C ILE A 92 47.54 32.31 6.36
N ALA A 93 48.34 32.60 5.31
CA ALA A 93 47.90 32.59 3.90
C ALA A 93 49.00 32.27 2.85
N ALA A 94 48.60 31.70 1.69
CA ALA A 94 49.30 31.65 0.38
C ALA A 94 48.29 31.18 -0.72
N ASP A 95 48.01 31.91 -1.82
CA ASP A 95 48.65 31.93 -3.18
C ASP A 95 48.99 30.53 -3.75
N ALA A 96 48.65 30.10 -4.99
CA ALA A 96 48.31 30.79 -6.27
C ALA A 96 47.52 29.85 -7.24
N ARG A 97 47.00 30.16 -8.46
CA ARG A 97 46.77 31.33 -9.38
C ARG A 97 45.56 30.91 -10.28
N MET A 98 44.67 31.72 -10.87
CA MET A 98 44.68 33.00 -11.62
C MET A 98 44.88 32.93 -13.16
N SER A 99 43.78 32.90 -13.93
CA SER A 99 43.61 33.61 -15.22
C SER A 99 42.14 33.55 -15.70
N GLN A 100 41.33 34.60 -15.55
CA GLN A 100 41.02 35.62 -16.58
C GLN A 100 40.23 35.14 -17.82
N PHE A 101 39.03 35.71 -18.02
CA PHE A 101 38.70 36.44 -19.26
C PHE A 101 37.76 37.62 -18.96
N ARG A 102 37.51 38.49 -19.95
CA ARG A 102 37.31 39.95 -19.73
C ARG A 102 35.93 40.48 -20.14
N THR A 103 35.46 41.48 -19.38
CA THR A 103 34.22 42.25 -19.57
C THR A 103 34.21 43.07 -20.89
N ARG A 104 33.01 43.30 -21.46
CA ARG A 104 32.66 44.53 -22.20
C ARG A 104 31.22 44.97 -21.87
N ARG A 105 30.87 46.21 -22.26
CA ARG A 105 29.78 47.02 -21.66
C ARG A 105 29.13 47.95 -22.71
N ASN A 106 27.90 48.41 -22.43
CA ASN A 106 27.18 49.60 -22.94
C ASN A 106 26.31 49.50 -24.23
N PHE A 107 25.27 50.35 -24.23
CA PHE A 107 24.40 50.82 -25.33
C PHE A 107 23.38 49.80 -25.93
N ALA A 108 22.16 50.18 -26.38
CA ALA A 108 21.37 51.40 -26.13
C ALA A 108 19.88 51.25 -26.57
N THR A 109 19.04 52.14 -26.03
CA THR A 109 17.73 52.67 -26.48
C THR A 109 17.10 52.21 -27.80
N ALA A 110 15.80 51.85 -27.77
CA ALA A 110 14.81 52.24 -28.80
C ALA A 110 13.34 52.10 -28.31
N MET A 111 12.57 53.20 -28.38
CA MET A 111 11.11 53.20 -28.53
C MET A 111 10.77 53.92 -29.85
N PRO A 112 9.72 53.53 -30.58
CA PRO A 112 9.16 54.34 -31.68
C PRO A 112 8.21 55.43 -31.15
N TYR A 113 8.10 56.52 -31.91
CA TYR A 113 7.49 57.81 -31.54
C TYR A 113 6.30 58.11 -32.47
N ILE A 114 5.19 58.68 -31.97
CA ILE A 114 4.28 59.53 -32.78
C ILE A 114 3.76 60.71 -31.91
N MET A 115 4.14 61.92 -32.35
CA MET A 115 3.51 63.28 -32.26
C MET A 115 2.45 63.56 -31.15
N ALA A 116 2.66 64.53 -30.25
CA ALA A 116 2.56 66.01 -30.41
C ALA A 116 1.09 66.51 -30.52
N ASP A 117 0.66 67.54 -29.78
CA ASP A 117 1.03 68.97 -29.95
C ASP A 117 1.10 69.79 -28.61
N GLU A 118 1.53 71.05 -28.64
CA GLU A 118 1.81 71.91 -27.46
C GLU A 118 0.80 73.05 -27.20
N SER A 119 0.60 73.44 -25.93
CA SER A 119 0.43 74.87 -25.51
C SER A 119 0.28 75.06 -23.98
N GLY A 120 0.73 76.21 -23.48
CA GLY A 120 0.43 76.78 -22.15
C GLY A 120 0.12 78.29 -22.28
N PRO A 121 0.24 79.15 -21.23
CA PRO A 121 0.72 78.86 -19.87
C PRO A 121 -0.01 79.61 -18.70
N LEU A 122 0.37 79.27 -17.46
CA LEU A 122 0.52 80.12 -16.24
C LEU A 122 -0.64 80.96 -15.62
N VAL A 123 -0.83 80.72 -14.30
CA VAL A 123 -1.12 81.67 -13.19
C VAL A 123 -2.52 82.32 -13.06
N ALA A 124 -3.22 81.98 -11.96
CA ALA A 124 -3.68 82.92 -10.92
C ALA A 124 -4.16 82.18 -9.65
N PHE A 125 -3.94 82.76 -8.46
CA PHE A 125 -4.65 82.41 -7.22
C PHE A 125 -5.68 83.51 -6.91
N ALA A 126 -6.94 83.14 -6.72
CA ALA A 126 -7.95 83.96 -6.07
C ALA A 126 -8.91 83.02 -5.33
N ALA A 127 -9.34 83.41 -4.12
CA ALA A 127 -10.27 82.64 -3.31
C ALA A 127 -11.56 83.45 -3.14
N GLU A 128 -12.71 82.82 -3.38
CA GLU A 128 -14.02 83.39 -3.09
C GLU A 128 -14.94 82.32 -2.49
N ARG A 129 -15.93 82.74 -1.71
CA ARG A 129 -16.75 81.85 -0.88
C ARG A 129 -17.85 81.15 -1.69
N ILE A 130 -18.17 79.93 -1.30
CA ILE A 130 -19.45 79.29 -1.60
C ILE A 130 -20.12 78.98 -0.25
N ASP A 131 -21.23 79.65 0.03
CA ASP A 131 -22.15 79.30 1.13
C ASP A 131 -23.21 78.29 0.64
N LEU A 132 -23.77 77.52 1.56
CA LEU A 132 -24.43 76.24 1.28
C LEU A 132 -25.70 76.31 0.41
N ALA A 133 -25.84 75.33 -0.48
CA ALA A 133 -27.11 74.72 -0.85
C ALA A 133 -26.97 73.18 -0.74
N VAL A 134 -28.06 72.48 -0.42
CA VAL A 134 -28.05 71.04 -0.15
C VAL A 134 -28.56 70.25 -1.35
N GLU A 135 -27.74 69.32 -1.85
CA GLU A 135 -28.19 68.21 -2.70
C GLU A 135 -27.90 66.86 -2.03
N GLY A 136 -28.60 65.81 -2.47
CA GLY A 136 -28.83 64.61 -1.67
C GLY A 136 -27.66 63.63 -1.57
N PHE A 137 -27.74 62.75 -0.56
CA PHE A 137 -26.96 61.51 -0.53
C PHE A 137 -27.30 60.67 -1.76
N ALA A 138 -26.29 60.40 -2.60
CA ALA A 138 -26.41 59.41 -3.67
C ALA A 138 -26.31 57.99 -3.07
N ASP A 139 -27.14 57.07 -3.56
CA ASP A 139 -27.09 55.66 -3.15
C ASP A 139 -25.70 55.07 -3.43
N SER A 140 -25.11 54.44 -2.41
CA SER A 140 -23.93 53.61 -2.59
C SER A 140 -24.31 52.35 -3.35
N ALA A 141 -23.74 52.15 -4.54
CA ALA A 141 -23.93 50.94 -5.33
C ALA A 141 -23.60 49.68 -4.51
N PRO A 142 -24.32 48.56 -4.71
CA PRO A 142 -24.07 47.33 -3.98
C PRO A 142 -22.65 46.82 -4.26
N VAL A 143 -21.94 46.44 -3.19
CA VAL A 143 -20.59 45.87 -3.30
C VAL A 143 -20.69 44.48 -3.92
N GLU A 144 -20.25 44.34 -5.17
CA GLU A 144 -20.06 43.02 -5.78
C GLU A 144 -18.99 42.25 -4.99
N THR A 145 -19.42 41.24 -4.22
CA THR A 145 -18.51 40.29 -3.58
C THR A 145 -17.74 39.54 -4.66
N ALA A 146 -16.43 39.80 -4.78
CA ALA A 146 -15.57 39.20 -5.78
C ALA A 146 -15.59 37.66 -5.71
N ALA A 147 -15.61 37.02 -6.88
CA ALA A 147 -15.74 35.56 -6.99
C ALA A 147 -14.60 34.83 -6.24
N PRO A 148 -14.90 33.80 -5.43
CA PRO A 148 -13.91 33.18 -4.55
C PRO A 148 -12.88 32.36 -5.33
N ARG A 149 -11.60 32.45 -4.92
CA ARG A 149 -10.53 31.59 -5.45
C ARG A 149 -10.90 30.12 -5.25
N VAL A 150 -11.01 29.39 -6.36
CA VAL A 150 -11.17 27.94 -6.37
C VAL A 150 -9.91 27.29 -5.81
N ARG A 151 -10.11 26.45 -4.81
CA ARG A 151 -9.10 25.62 -4.17
C ARG A 151 -8.97 24.29 -4.91
N LYS A 152 -7.75 23.88 -5.26
CA LYS A 152 -7.47 22.67 -6.06
C LYS A 152 -6.31 21.85 -5.52
N GLU A 153 -5.32 22.48 -4.88
CA GLU A 153 -4.10 21.81 -4.43
C GLU A 153 -4.28 21.18 -3.05
N PHE A 154 -4.51 19.87 -3.04
CA PHE A 154 -4.77 19.06 -1.83
C PHE A 154 -3.76 17.90 -1.65
N PRO A 155 -2.44 18.17 -1.60
CA PRO A 155 -1.44 17.14 -1.30
C PRO A 155 -1.53 16.68 0.15
N GLU A 156 -0.99 15.50 0.44
CA GLU A 156 -0.77 14.99 1.81
C GLU A 156 0.57 15.47 2.41
N THR A 157 1.53 15.88 1.58
CA THR A 157 2.84 16.40 1.97
C THR A 157 3.34 17.39 0.92
N TRP A 158 4.04 18.45 1.35
CA TRP A 158 4.62 19.48 0.50
C TRP A 158 5.94 20.00 1.12
N VAL A 159 6.78 20.69 0.34
CA VAL A 159 8.15 21.10 0.72
C VAL A 159 9.07 19.93 1.10
N PHE A 160 8.96 18.79 0.39
CA PHE A 160 9.96 17.73 0.46
C PHE A 160 11.13 18.10 -0.47
N LEU A 161 12.07 18.90 0.04
CA LEU A 161 13.16 19.53 -0.70
C LEU A 161 14.48 19.48 0.08
N ASP A 162 15.60 19.48 -0.65
CA ASP A 162 16.94 19.71 -0.14
C ASP A 162 17.51 21.07 -0.58
N SER A 163 18.51 21.57 0.14
CA SER A 163 19.41 22.65 -0.28
C SER A 163 20.68 22.62 0.57
N VAL A 164 21.73 23.30 0.11
CA VAL A 164 22.92 23.56 0.93
C VAL A 164 22.72 24.88 1.68
N ALA A 165 23.00 24.88 2.98
CA ALA A 165 22.99 26.11 3.76
C ALA A 165 24.10 27.08 3.31
N SER A 166 23.86 28.37 3.48
CA SER A 166 24.88 29.41 3.31
C SER A 166 25.98 29.27 4.37
N GLY A 167 27.10 30.00 4.19
CA GLY A 167 28.24 29.96 5.12
C GLY A 167 27.97 30.44 6.56
N THR A 168 26.75 30.89 6.86
CA THR A 168 26.26 31.22 8.22
C THR A 168 25.38 30.10 8.82
N GLY A 169 25.19 28.98 8.12
CA GLY A 169 24.26 27.90 8.50
C GLY A 169 22.80 28.16 8.12
N GLU A 170 22.49 29.28 7.46
CA GLU A 170 21.12 29.66 7.09
C GLU A 170 20.72 29.17 5.70
N ALA A 171 19.53 28.59 5.58
CA ALA A 171 18.86 28.26 4.33
C ALA A 171 17.41 28.78 4.37
N VAL A 172 16.97 29.46 3.30
CA VAL A 172 15.63 30.08 3.21
C VAL A 172 14.89 29.54 1.99
N TYR A 173 13.65 29.07 2.20
CA TYR A 173 12.77 28.60 1.14
C TYR A 173 11.47 29.42 1.12
N GLU A 174 11.11 29.95 -0.04
CA GLU A 174 9.78 30.51 -0.27
C GLU A 174 8.90 29.48 -0.99
N ALA A 175 7.79 29.08 -0.38
CA ALA A 175 6.84 28.13 -0.95
C ALA A 175 5.40 28.58 -0.72
N THR A 176 4.56 28.49 -1.75
CA THR A 176 3.13 28.82 -1.63
C THR A 176 2.39 27.68 -0.92
N ALA A 177 1.75 28.01 0.19
CA ALA A 177 1.03 27.03 1.01
C ALA A 177 -0.17 26.40 0.26
N PRO A 178 -0.41 25.08 0.38
CA PRO A 178 -1.48 24.38 -0.34
C PRO A 178 -2.88 24.86 0.07
N ASP A 179 -3.88 24.53 -0.74
CA ASP A 179 -5.28 24.91 -0.46
C ASP A 179 -5.92 24.07 0.67
N THR A 180 -5.21 23.09 1.22
CA THR A 180 -5.61 22.27 2.37
C THR A 180 -5.71 23.11 3.65
N ILE A 181 -6.93 23.27 4.18
CA ILE A 181 -7.19 23.94 5.46
C ILE A 181 -6.87 22.95 6.59
N THR A 182 -5.61 22.95 7.02
CA THR A 182 -5.04 22.03 8.02
C THR A 182 -3.93 22.70 8.83
N SER A 183 -3.38 21.99 9.82
CA SER A 183 -2.11 22.35 10.45
C SER A 183 -0.99 21.48 9.90
N TRP A 184 -0.13 22.07 9.06
CA TRP A 184 1.10 21.44 8.60
C TRP A 184 2.11 21.36 9.72
N VAL A 185 2.87 20.27 9.76
CA VAL A 185 3.96 20.04 10.72
C VAL A 185 5.25 19.93 9.92
N ALA A 186 6.11 20.93 10.03
CA ALA A 186 7.42 20.96 9.40
C ALA A 186 8.45 20.29 10.32
N SER A 187 9.09 19.24 9.79
CA SER A 187 10.34 18.67 10.30
C SER A 187 11.48 19.09 9.38
N ALA A 188 12.70 19.15 9.93
CA ALA A 188 13.91 19.43 9.18
C ALA A 188 15.07 18.60 9.73
N PHE A 189 16.00 18.26 8.86
CA PHE A 189 17.31 17.72 9.21
C PHE A 189 18.35 18.33 8.27
N ALA A 190 19.59 18.43 8.74
CA ALA A 190 20.72 18.95 7.99
C ALA A 190 21.88 17.95 8.10
N ILE A 191 22.73 17.91 7.07
CA ILE A 191 23.96 17.11 7.06
C ILE A 191 25.12 18.08 6.82
N ASN A 192 26.18 17.93 7.62
CA ASN A 192 27.41 18.69 7.55
C ASN A 192 28.61 17.70 7.57
N ASP A 193 29.70 18.04 6.90
CA ASP A 193 30.85 17.13 6.76
C ASP A 193 31.67 16.96 8.07
N ASP A 194 31.64 17.96 8.96
CA ASP A 194 32.33 17.95 10.25
C ASP A 194 31.42 17.40 11.38
N ASP A 195 30.19 17.92 11.49
CA ASP A 195 29.23 17.59 12.58
C ASP A 195 28.28 16.42 12.27
N GLY A 196 28.19 15.96 11.02
CA GLY A 196 27.32 14.87 10.59
C GLY A 196 25.83 15.26 10.49
N LEU A 197 24.94 14.37 10.94
CA LEU A 197 23.47 14.51 10.82
C LEU A 197 22.87 15.23 12.04
N GLY A 198 22.40 16.46 11.84
CA GLY A 198 21.56 17.19 12.80
C GLY A 198 20.07 17.05 12.48
N VAL A 199 19.24 16.66 13.44
CA VAL A 199 17.77 16.65 13.31
C VAL A 199 17.19 17.79 14.16
N ALA A 200 16.24 18.56 13.62
CA ALA A 200 15.62 19.66 14.36
C ALA A 200 14.92 19.14 15.63
N PRO A 201 15.23 19.68 16.83
CA PRO A 201 14.74 19.13 18.10
C PRO A 201 13.25 19.36 18.35
N THR A 202 12.61 20.22 17.57
CA THR A 202 11.18 20.54 17.64
C THR A 202 10.61 20.71 16.24
N THR A 203 9.45 20.12 15.95
CA THR A 203 8.72 20.39 14.71
C THR A 203 7.93 21.69 14.80
N SER A 204 7.92 22.48 13.72
CA SER A 204 7.18 23.74 13.64
C SER A 204 5.79 23.54 13.04
N LYS A 205 4.78 24.27 13.52
CA LYS A 205 3.37 24.03 13.14
C LYS A 205 2.75 25.22 12.41
N LEU A 206 2.58 25.11 11.10
CA LEU A 206 1.93 26.12 10.26
C LEU A 206 0.43 25.82 10.11
N LYS A 207 -0.43 26.62 10.75
CA LYS A 207 -1.90 26.50 10.62
C LYS A 207 -2.41 27.30 9.44
N ILE A 208 -2.82 26.62 8.36
CA ILE A 208 -3.60 27.23 7.28
C ILE A 208 -5.07 27.26 7.72
N PHE A 209 -5.69 28.44 7.67
CA PHE A 209 -7.07 28.62 8.09
C PHE A 209 -7.78 29.70 7.29
N ARG A 210 -9.07 29.48 7.01
CA ARG A 210 -10.02 30.49 6.53
C ARG A 210 -11.17 30.57 7.54
N PRO A 211 -11.68 31.75 7.92
CA PRO A 211 -12.86 31.85 8.79
C PRO A 211 -14.14 31.27 8.15
N PHE A 212 -14.21 31.25 6.82
CA PHE A 212 -15.31 30.67 6.07
C PHE A 212 -14.74 29.72 5.01
N PHE A 213 -15.24 28.49 4.95
CA PHE A 213 -14.81 27.50 3.96
C PHE A 213 -15.79 26.34 3.79
N ILE A 214 -15.61 25.59 2.70
CA ILE A 214 -16.29 24.31 2.45
C ILE A 214 -15.33 23.12 2.49
N ARG A 215 -15.85 21.97 2.95
CA ARG A 215 -15.18 20.66 2.88
C ARG A 215 -16.14 19.65 2.26
N LEU A 216 -15.69 18.91 1.26
CA LEU A 216 -16.42 17.73 0.76
C LEU A 216 -16.17 16.56 1.71
N ASN A 217 -17.19 15.75 1.97
CA ASN A 217 -17.03 14.46 2.62
C ASN A 217 -17.21 13.37 1.54
N LEU A 218 -16.09 12.82 1.06
CA LEU A 218 -16.04 11.86 -0.05
C LEU A 218 -15.60 10.48 0.47
N PRO A 219 -16.18 9.37 -0.01
CA PRO A 219 -15.59 8.05 0.14
C PRO A 219 -14.34 7.91 -0.74
N TYR A 220 -13.46 6.96 -0.40
CA TYR A 220 -12.27 6.64 -1.20
C TYR A 220 -12.59 6.31 -2.67
N SER A 221 -13.68 5.57 -2.91
CA SER A 221 -14.24 5.35 -4.26
C SER A 221 -15.76 5.24 -4.25
N VAL A 222 -16.35 5.27 -5.45
CA VAL A 222 -17.74 4.86 -5.71
C VAL A 222 -17.81 4.05 -7.00
N LYS A 223 -18.73 3.09 -7.11
CA LYS A 223 -18.92 2.34 -8.36
C LYS A 223 -19.86 3.09 -9.32
N ARG A 224 -19.65 2.92 -10.63
CA ARG A 224 -20.47 3.56 -11.67
C ARG A 224 -21.96 3.25 -11.48
N GLY A 225 -22.79 4.27 -11.62
CA GLY A 225 -24.25 4.13 -11.55
C GLY A 225 -24.81 3.89 -10.14
N GLU A 226 -24.03 4.09 -9.08
CA GLU A 226 -24.53 4.23 -7.71
C GLU A 226 -25.05 5.64 -7.46
N LYS A 227 -25.92 5.81 -6.46
CA LYS A 227 -26.50 7.11 -6.11
C LYS A 227 -25.83 7.65 -4.85
N LEU A 228 -24.92 8.61 -5.00
CA LEU A 228 -24.21 9.26 -3.90
C LEU A 228 -24.93 10.53 -3.47
N ALA A 229 -25.27 10.66 -2.19
CA ALA A 229 -25.65 11.94 -1.59
C ALA A 229 -24.40 12.71 -1.16
N LEU A 230 -23.79 13.43 -2.10
CA LEU A 230 -22.55 14.19 -1.86
C LEU A 230 -22.78 15.22 -0.74
N GLN A 231 -22.08 15.04 0.39
CA GLN A 231 -22.16 15.93 1.53
C GLN A 231 -21.10 17.03 1.44
N VAL A 232 -21.56 18.28 1.40
CA VAL A 232 -20.74 19.49 1.48
C VAL A 232 -20.93 20.08 2.88
N LEU A 233 -19.87 20.16 3.66
CA LEU A 233 -19.86 20.81 4.97
C LEU A 233 -19.45 22.28 4.79
N VAL A 234 -20.35 23.20 5.12
CA VAL A 234 -20.08 24.65 5.11
C VAL A 234 -19.75 25.08 6.54
N PHE A 235 -18.57 25.65 6.75
CA PHE A 235 -18.09 26.13 8.05
C PHE A 235 -18.12 27.65 8.14
N ASN A 236 -18.68 28.20 9.22
CA ASN A 236 -18.73 29.63 9.48
C ASN A 236 -18.15 29.98 10.87
N TYR A 237 -16.88 30.40 10.89
CA TYR A 237 -16.19 30.95 12.06
C TYR A 237 -16.23 32.49 12.11
N LEU A 238 -17.06 33.14 11.29
CA LEU A 238 -17.40 34.56 11.49
C LEU A 238 -18.36 34.69 12.68
N GLU A 239 -18.47 35.90 13.25
CA GLU A 239 -19.40 36.17 14.36
C GLU A 239 -20.87 36.12 13.94
N LYS A 240 -21.15 36.46 12.67
CA LYS A 240 -22.51 36.60 12.12
C LYS A 240 -22.93 35.35 11.37
N GLU A 241 -24.21 35.01 11.48
CA GLU A 241 -24.87 34.06 10.58
C GLU A 241 -24.77 34.53 9.11
N GLN A 242 -24.71 33.59 8.18
CA GLN A 242 -24.58 33.83 6.75
C GLN A 242 -25.59 32.97 5.99
N ASP A 243 -26.44 33.60 5.17
CA ASP A 243 -27.14 32.87 4.10
C ASP A 243 -26.15 32.55 2.98
N VAL A 244 -25.88 31.26 2.79
CA VAL A 244 -24.88 30.75 1.85
C VAL A 244 -25.57 30.05 0.69
N ARG A 245 -25.31 30.55 -0.53
CA ARG A 245 -25.66 29.91 -1.79
C ARG A 245 -24.54 28.93 -2.18
N VAL A 246 -24.78 27.63 -1.99
CA VAL A 246 -23.89 26.54 -2.40
C VAL A 246 -24.30 26.02 -3.78
N VAL A 247 -23.33 25.89 -4.68
CA VAL A 247 -23.54 25.59 -6.10
C VAL A 247 -22.60 24.47 -6.52
N LEU A 248 -23.13 23.31 -6.92
CA LEU A 248 -22.39 22.28 -7.64
C LEU A 248 -22.57 22.50 -9.14
N LYS A 249 -21.46 22.74 -9.85
CA LYS A 249 -21.45 22.89 -11.32
C LYS A 249 -21.61 21.54 -12.01
N HIS A 250 -22.25 21.52 -13.18
CA HIS A 250 -22.36 20.37 -14.08
C HIS A 250 -22.02 20.81 -15.49
N GLU A 251 -20.89 20.34 -15.99
CA GLU A 251 -20.40 20.61 -17.35
C GLU A 251 -20.73 19.44 -18.27
N LYS A 252 -20.69 19.67 -19.59
CA LYS A 252 -21.12 18.69 -20.61
C LYS A 252 -20.41 17.33 -20.49
N GLU A 253 -19.21 17.31 -19.89
CA GLU A 253 -18.40 16.10 -19.66
C GLU A 253 -18.06 15.86 -18.18
N SER A 254 -18.86 16.42 -17.24
CA SER A 254 -18.64 16.28 -15.80
C SER A 254 -18.56 14.83 -15.29
N GLY A 255 -19.12 13.85 -16.03
CA GLY A 255 -19.02 12.42 -15.68
C GLY A 255 -19.92 11.98 -14.53
N PHE A 256 -20.87 12.82 -14.13
CA PHE A 256 -21.98 12.52 -13.23
C PHE A 256 -23.23 13.30 -13.67
N ASP A 257 -24.41 12.89 -13.21
CA ASP A 257 -25.66 13.64 -13.36
C ASP A 257 -26.37 13.87 -12.01
N PHE A 258 -27.27 14.85 -11.94
CA PHE A 258 -28.08 15.11 -10.74
C PHE A 258 -29.29 14.17 -10.63
N ILE A 259 -29.66 13.81 -9.39
CA ILE A 259 -30.79 12.93 -9.10
C ILE A 259 -31.98 13.74 -8.52
N GLN A 260 -33.20 13.42 -8.96
CA GLN A 260 -34.46 13.97 -8.45
C GLN A 260 -34.97 13.18 -7.21
N LYS A 261 -36.00 13.68 -6.51
CA LYS A 261 -36.52 13.03 -5.27
C LYS A 261 -37.02 11.60 -5.52
N ASP A 262 -37.60 11.32 -6.67
CA ASP A 262 -38.02 9.98 -7.12
C ASP A 262 -36.87 9.02 -7.47
N GLY A 263 -35.60 9.47 -7.35
CA GLY A 263 -34.44 8.69 -7.73
C GLY A 263 -34.15 8.67 -9.24
N SER A 264 -34.87 9.43 -10.06
CA SER A 264 -34.64 9.55 -11.50
C SER A 264 -33.55 10.59 -11.82
N VAL A 265 -32.92 10.44 -12.99
CA VAL A 265 -31.91 11.40 -13.47
C VAL A 265 -32.58 12.69 -13.95
N LYS A 266 -32.16 13.83 -13.39
CA LYS A 266 -32.63 15.17 -13.76
C LYS A 266 -32.12 15.54 -15.15
N LYS A 267 -32.87 15.17 -16.20
CA LYS A 267 -32.55 15.50 -17.60
C LYS A 267 -32.40 17.02 -17.77
N THR A 268 -31.16 17.49 -17.90
CA THR A 268 -30.81 18.91 -18.01
C THR A 268 -31.38 19.48 -19.31
N LYS A 269 -32.45 20.28 -19.21
CA LYS A 269 -32.80 21.25 -20.26
C LYS A 269 -31.64 22.26 -20.36
N LYS A 270 -31.40 22.78 -21.56
CA LYS A 270 -30.12 23.37 -22.02
C LYS A 270 -29.52 24.53 -21.19
N ASP A 271 -30.23 25.06 -20.21
CA ASP A 271 -30.01 26.41 -19.69
C ASP A 271 -29.58 26.48 -18.20
N LYS A 272 -29.50 25.35 -17.47
CA LYS A 272 -29.01 25.31 -16.06
C LYS A 272 -28.00 24.19 -15.80
N ASN A 273 -26.74 24.48 -16.11
CA ASN A 273 -25.54 23.66 -15.90
C ASN A 273 -25.07 23.61 -14.42
N TYR A 274 -26.00 23.56 -13.47
CA TYR A 274 -25.70 23.59 -12.03
C TYR A 274 -26.88 23.14 -11.16
N ASN A 275 -26.57 22.78 -9.92
CA ASN A 275 -27.53 22.59 -8.84
C ASN A 275 -27.20 23.56 -7.69
N VAL A 276 -28.20 24.23 -7.15
CA VAL A 276 -28.08 25.32 -6.15
C VAL A 276 -28.84 24.94 -4.90
N ARG A 277 -28.25 25.20 -3.74
CA ARG A 277 -28.90 25.16 -2.42
C ARG A 277 -28.60 26.45 -1.66
N VAL A 278 -29.56 26.94 -0.90
CA VAL A 278 -29.37 28.04 0.04
C VAL A 278 -29.43 27.48 1.46
N VAL A 279 -28.48 27.83 2.31
CA VAL A 279 -28.45 27.42 3.72
C VAL A 279 -27.99 28.59 4.59
N SER A 280 -28.77 28.93 5.63
CA SER A 280 -28.33 29.87 6.66
C SER A 280 -27.39 29.16 7.63
N VAL A 281 -26.14 29.61 7.76
CA VAL A 281 -25.10 28.97 8.58
C VAL A 281 -24.75 29.89 9.76
N PRO A 282 -25.10 29.52 11.01
CA PRO A 282 -24.81 30.32 12.20
C PRO A 282 -23.32 30.65 12.33
N GLY A 283 -23.03 31.82 12.92
CA GLY A 283 -21.67 32.20 13.28
C GLY A 283 -21.11 31.41 14.47
N GLY A 284 -19.89 31.72 14.89
CA GLY A 284 -19.25 31.17 16.08
C GLY A 284 -18.52 29.83 15.89
N GLY A 285 -18.27 29.42 14.65
CA GLY A 285 -17.54 28.19 14.31
C GLY A 285 -18.43 26.97 14.05
N VAL A 286 -19.73 27.20 13.85
CA VAL A 286 -20.70 26.15 13.51
C VAL A 286 -20.54 25.73 12.05
N SER A 287 -20.86 24.46 11.77
CA SER A 287 -20.99 23.95 10.41
C SER A 287 -22.39 23.42 10.12
N LYS A 288 -22.82 23.51 8.85
CA LYS A 288 -24.02 22.82 8.35
C LYS A 288 -23.67 21.97 7.13
N ALA A 289 -24.33 20.82 7.03
CA ALA A 289 -24.26 19.95 5.87
C ALA A 289 -25.25 20.38 4.79
N VAL A 290 -24.84 20.29 3.54
CA VAL A 290 -25.66 20.49 2.34
C VAL A 290 -25.45 19.29 1.43
N TYR A 291 -26.53 18.67 0.95
CA TYR A 291 -26.44 17.44 0.16
C TYR A 291 -26.83 17.62 -1.31
N PHE A 292 -26.01 17.03 -2.18
CA PHE A 292 -26.23 16.99 -3.63
C PHE A 292 -26.32 15.52 -4.10
N PRO A 293 -27.53 14.98 -4.30
CA PRO A 293 -27.74 13.68 -4.94
C PRO A 293 -27.17 13.65 -6.37
N ILE A 294 -26.14 12.83 -6.60
CA ILE A 294 -25.49 12.63 -7.89
C ILE A 294 -25.32 11.14 -8.22
N ILE A 295 -25.35 10.82 -9.52
CA ILE A 295 -25.05 9.49 -10.06
C ILE A 295 -23.81 9.58 -10.97
N PRO A 296 -22.69 8.91 -10.65
CA PRO A 296 -21.51 8.88 -11.51
C PRO A 296 -21.75 8.04 -12.76
N THR A 297 -21.43 8.59 -13.93
CA THR A 297 -21.65 7.97 -15.25
C THR A 297 -20.35 7.60 -15.97
N LYS A 298 -19.22 8.26 -15.66
CA LYS A 298 -17.89 8.02 -16.26
C LYS A 298 -16.94 7.37 -15.26
N ILE A 299 -16.24 6.31 -15.67
CA ILE A 299 -15.19 5.63 -14.88
C ILE A 299 -13.91 6.47 -14.88
N GLY A 300 -13.20 6.50 -13.74
CA GLY A 300 -12.00 7.30 -13.50
C GLY A 300 -12.24 8.48 -12.56
N ASN A 301 -11.35 9.46 -12.58
CA ASN A 301 -11.43 10.63 -11.68
C ASN A 301 -12.43 11.67 -12.22
N VAL A 302 -13.62 11.69 -11.63
CA VAL A 302 -14.71 12.63 -11.92
C VAL A 302 -14.51 13.93 -11.14
N LYS A 303 -14.46 15.08 -11.83
CA LYS A 303 -14.22 16.38 -11.18
C LYS A 303 -15.49 16.96 -10.58
N LEU A 304 -15.49 17.14 -9.26
CA LEU A 304 -16.54 17.85 -8.52
C LEU A 304 -16.12 19.31 -8.30
N SER A 305 -16.89 20.27 -8.83
CA SER A 305 -16.63 21.71 -8.70
C SER A 305 -17.75 22.40 -7.92
N ILE A 306 -17.48 22.76 -6.66
CA ILE A 306 -18.44 23.40 -5.74
C ILE A 306 -18.00 24.85 -5.46
N VAL A 307 -18.96 25.78 -5.45
CA VAL A 307 -18.79 27.17 -5.02
C VAL A 307 -19.81 27.46 -3.91
N ALA A 308 -19.37 28.03 -2.78
CA ALA A 308 -20.25 28.50 -1.72
C ALA A 308 -20.05 30.00 -1.51
N GLN A 309 -21.12 30.78 -1.65
CA GLN A 309 -21.09 32.24 -1.55
C GLN A 309 -22.11 32.73 -0.53
N GLY A 310 -21.64 33.43 0.51
CA GLY A 310 -22.45 34.25 1.40
C GLY A 310 -22.24 35.74 1.16
N ALA A 311 -22.88 36.58 1.97
CA ALA A 311 -22.83 38.04 1.83
C ALA A 311 -21.49 38.67 2.26
N GLN A 312 -20.73 38.03 3.16
CA GLN A 312 -19.46 38.56 3.68
C GLN A 312 -18.24 37.69 3.32
N ALA A 313 -18.45 36.46 2.86
CA ALA A 313 -17.38 35.53 2.48
C ALA A 313 -17.85 34.50 1.46
N GLY A 314 -16.89 33.93 0.73
CA GLY A 314 -17.11 32.82 -0.19
C GLY A 314 -15.89 31.91 -0.27
N ASP A 315 -16.10 30.66 -0.66
CA ASP A 315 -15.05 29.65 -0.85
C ASP A 315 -15.47 28.69 -1.97
N ALA A 316 -14.50 28.15 -2.70
CA ALA A 316 -14.76 27.24 -3.82
C ALA A 316 -13.72 26.12 -3.84
N ILE A 317 -14.12 24.93 -4.30
CA ILE A 317 -13.29 23.72 -4.32
C ILE A 317 -13.51 22.93 -5.62
N GLU A 318 -12.42 22.47 -6.21
CA GLU A 318 -12.41 21.45 -7.27
C GLU A 318 -11.65 20.23 -6.75
N MET A 319 -12.28 19.07 -6.74
CA MET A 319 -11.71 17.84 -6.16
C MET A 319 -12.17 16.60 -6.96
N PRO A 320 -11.30 15.60 -7.19
CA PRO A 320 -11.68 14.38 -7.88
C PRO A 320 -12.47 13.43 -6.97
N LEU A 321 -13.51 12.81 -7.53
CA LEU A 321 -14.17 11.62 -7.02
C LEU A 321 -13.68 10.42 -7.85
N LYS A 322 -13.12 9.40 -7.18
CA LYS A 322 -12.64 8.18 -7.82
C LYS A 322 -13.84 7.28 -8.17
N VAL A 323 -14.17 7.14 -9.45
CA VAL A 323 -15.26 6.29 -9.92
C VAL A 323 -14.71 5.00 -10.49
N GLU A 324 -15.07 3.88 -9.87
CA GLU A 324 -14.63 2.54 -10.23
C GLU A 324 -15.68 1.81 -11.07
N PRO A 325 -15.26 0.90 -11.96
CA PRO A 325 -16.18 0.03 -12.69
C PRO A 325 -16.79 -1.03 -11.77
N GLU A 326 -17.93 -1.58 -12.21
CA GLU A 326 -18.53 -2.78 -11.65
C GLU A 326 -17.72 -4.07 -11.94
N GLY A 327 -17.84 -5.07 -11.06
CA GLY A 327 -17.11 -6.34 -11.19
C GLY A 327 -15.65 -6.29 -10.72
N TYR A 328 -14.85 -7.30 -11.12
CA TYR A 328 -13.45 -7.45 -10.74
C TYR A 328 -12.50 -7.12 -11.91
N ARG A 329 -11.28 -6.67 -11.58
CA ARG A 329 -10.21 -6.37 -12.55
C ARG A 329 -9.58 -7.65 -13.12
N VAL A 330 -9.23 -7.60 -14.40
CA VAL A 330 -8.38 -8.56 -15.11
C VAL A 330 -7.26 -7.80 -15.80
N ASP A 331 -6.03 -8.27 -15.63
CA ASP A 331 -4.83 -7.72 -16.26
C ASP A 331 -4.21 -8.76 -17.22
N ARG A 332 -3.62 -8.28 -18.31
CA ARG A 332 -2.95 -9.05 -19.35
C ARG A 332 -1.62 -8.40 -19.71
N ASN A 333 -0.62 -9.22 -20.02
CA ASN A 333 0.71 -8.80 -20.44
C ASN A 333 1.10 -9.60 -21.70
N VAL A 334 1.48 -8.91 -22.78
CA VAL A 334 2.06 -9.52 -23.98
C VAL A 334 3.50 -9.00 -24.14
N PRO A 335 4.50 -9.72 -23.63
CA PRO A 335 5.90 -9.35 -23.81
C PRO A 335 6.38 -9.60 -25.24
N VAL A 336 7.17 -8.66 -25.75
CA VAL A 336 7.77 -8.66 -27.08
C VAL A 336 9.26 -8.37 -26.92
N ILE A 337 10.09 -9.27 -27.43
CA ILE A 337 11.55 -9.21 -27.26
C ILE A 337 12.15 -8.91 -28.62
N VAL A 338 12.87 -7.80 -28.70
CA VAL A 338 13.40 -7.29 -29.96
C VAL A 338 14.91 -7.48 -29.96
N ASP A 339 15.35 -8.43 -30.77
CA ASP A 339 16.74 -8.85 -30.85
C ASP A 339 17.39 -8.28 -32.12
N LEU A 340 18.20 -7.23 -31.95
CA LEU A 340 18.95 -6.57 -33.01
C LEU A 340 20.46 -6.89 -32.93
N ALA A 341 20.84 -7.95 -32.20
CA ALA A 341 22.23 -8.39 -32.09
C ALA A 341 22.66 -9.36 -33.21
N GLY A 342 21.71 -10.03 -33.89
CA GLY A 342 21.95 -11.07 -34.90
C GLY A 342 22.30 -10.61 -36.33
N GLY A 343 22.02 -9.35 -36.69
CA GLY A 343 22.57 -8.67 -37.87
C GLY A 343 21.85 -8.81 -39.22
N LYS A 344 22.55 -8.33 -40.27
CA LYS A 344 22.11 -8.07 -41.67
C LYS A 344 20.98 -7.06 -41.88
N ASN A 345 19.88 -7.16 -41.13
CA ASN A 345 18.79 -6.17 -41.17
C ASN A 345 18.60 -5.61 -39.76
N ASN A 346 18.96 -4.35 -39.54
CA ASN A 346 18.80 -3.66 -38.26
C ASN A 346 17.35 -3.15 -38.09
N ASN A 347 16.36 -3.97 -38.45
CA ASN A 347 14.95 -3.66 -38.27
C ASN A 347 14.16 -4.87 -37.74
N PHE A 348 13.18 -4.55 -36.92
CA PHE A 348 12.23 -5.50 -36.33
C PHE A 348 10.83 -4.90 -36.42
N THR A 349 9.83 -5.76 -36.65
CA THR A 349 8.41 -5.39 -36.59
C THR A 349 7.63 -6.54 -35.98
N LYS A 350 6.82 -6.25 -34.94
CA LYS A 350 5.89 -7.19 -34.34
C LYS A 350 4.54 -6.53 -34.11
N GLU A 351 3.50 -7.20 -34.57
CA GLU A 351 2.10 -6.86 -34.32
C GLU A 351 1.54 -7.66 -33.14
N VAL A 352 0.75 -6.99 -32.30
CA VAL A 352 0.12 -7.53 -31.08
C VAL A 352 -1.36 -7.13 -31.05
N GLU A 353 -2.24 -8.12 -31.06
CA GLU A 353 -3.69 -7.92 -30.94
C GLU A 353 -4.11 -7.68 -29.48
N LEU A 354 -5.01 -6.72 -29.25
CA LEU A 354 -5.61 -6.46 -27.93
C LEU A 354 -6.90 -7.27 -27.77
N GLN A 355 -6.81 -8.44 -27.14
CA GLN A 355 -7.90 -9.42 -27.10
C GLN A 355 -8.80 -9.20 -25.86
N PHE A 356 -9.84 -8.37 -26.03
CA PHE A 356 -10.87 -8.11 -25.00
C PHE A 356 -12.07 -9.07 -25.15
N PRO A 357 -12.59 -9.67 -24.05
CA PRO A 357 -13.77 -10.53 -24.11
C PRO A 357 -15.07 -9.72 -24.24
N ALA A 358 -16.13 -10.35 -24.78
CA ALA A 358 -17.41 -9.69 -25.07
C ALA A 358 -18.21 -9.26 -23.83
N ASP A 359 -17.89 -9.77 -22.64
CA ASP A 359 -18.46 -9.38 -21.34
C ASP A 359 -17.55 -8.43 -20.54
N ALA A 360 -16.55 -7.82 -21.20
CA ALA A 360 -15.75 -6.75 -20.61
C ALA A 360 -16.60 -5.49 -20.36
N VAL A 361 -16.52 -4.93 -19.16
CA VAL A 361 -17.31 -3.77 -18.72
C VAL A 361 -16.94 -2.54 -19.54
N GLU A 362 -17.93 -1.93 -20.21
CA GLU A 362 -17.73 -0.76 -21.09
C GLU A 362 -17.04 0.40 -20.35
N GLY A 363 -16.01 0.99 -20.95
CA GLY A 363 -15.21 2.06 -20.35
C GLY A 363 -14.18 1.61 -19.30
N SER A 364 -14.15 0.32 -18.93
CA SER A 364 -13.13 -0.26 -18.04
C SER A 364 -11.84 -0.70 -18.76
N LYS A 365 -11.89 -0.87 -20.10
CA LYS A 365 -10.71 -1.21 -20.92
C LYS A 365 -9.61 -0.15 -20.73
N ARG A 366 -8.35 -0.58 -20.64
CA ARG A 366 -7.12 0.23 -20.73
C ARG A 366 -6.01 -0.58 -21.38
N ALA A 367 -5.07 0.07 -22.06
CA ALA A 367 -3.83 -0.57 -22.53
C ALA A 367 -2.66 0.42 -22.47
N ARG A 368 -1.44 -0.11 -22.36
CA ARG A 368 -0.19 0.65 -22.43
C ARG A 368 0.91 -0.16 -23.09
N VAL A 369 1.92 0.53 -23.61
CA VAL A 369 3.18 -0.07 -24.07
C VAL A 369 4.29 0.37 -23.12
N ASP A 370 4.98 -0.61 -22.53
CA ASP A 370 6.12 -0.41 -21.64
C ASP A 370 7.39 -0.93 -22.34
N ILE A 371 8.45 -0.13 -22.43
CA ILE A 371 9.70 -0.42 -23.16
C ILE A 371 10.92 -0.20 -22.26
N VAL A 372 11.87 -1.13 -22.29
CA VAL A 372 13.10 -1.06 -21.48
C VAL A 372 14.27 -1.81 -22.14
N GLY A 373 15.50 -1.36 -21.90
CA GLY A 373 16.73 -1.91 -22.50
C GLY A 373 17.39 -3.03 -21.71
N ASP A 374 16.96 -3.22 -20.45
CA ASP A 374 17.52 -4.22 -19.57
C ASP A 374 16.46 -5.23 -19.13
N ILE A 375 16.86 -6.50 -19.06
CA ILE A 375 15.96 -7.59 -18.67
C ILE A 375 15.49 -7.47 -17.22
N MET A 376 16.24 -6.84 -16.32
CA MET A 376 15.80 -6.59 -14.95
C MET A 376 14.95 -5.31 -14.83
N GLY A 377 14.89 -4.49 -15.89
CA GLY A 377 14.18 -3.22 -15.93
C GLY A 377 12.75 -3.22 -15.36
N PRO A 378 11.83 -4.13 -15.75
CA PRO A 378 10.45 -4.12 -15.25
C PRO A 378 10.30 -4.50 -13.76
N ALA A 379 11.30 -5.20 -13.21
CA ALA A 379 11.39 -5.48 -11.78
C ALA A 379 12.02 -4.29 -11.03
N LEU A 380 12.96 -3.58 -11.65
CA LEU A 380 13.64 -2.41 -11.08
C LEU A 380 12.82 -1.12 -11.18
N SER A 381 11.85 -1.03 -12.10
CA SER A 381 10.87 0.07 -12.13
C SER A 381 9.89 0.02 -10.96
N ASN A 382 9.59 -1.20 -10.48
CA ASN A 382 8.75 -1.45 -9.31
C ASN A 382 9.60 -1.79 -8.08
N ILE A 383 10.80 -1.19 -7.97
CA ILE A 383 11.77 -1.61 -6.95
C ILE A 383 11.24 -1.46 -5.53
N ASP A 384 10.41 -0.46 -5.22
CA ASP A 384 9.79 -0.32 -3.89
C ASP A 384 8.80 -1.44 -3.54
N ALA A 385 8.27 -2.14 -4.55
CA ALA A 385 7.40 -3.31 -4.38
C ALA A 385 8.18 -4.65 -4.34
N LEU A 386 9.49 -4.65 -4.57
CA LEU A 386 10.36 -5.86 -4.54
C LEU A 386 11.47 -5.76 -3.48
N VAL A 387 12.04 -4.58 -3.27
CA VAL A 387 12.86 -4.17 -2.11
C VAL A 387 11.88 -3.71 -1.02
N GLN A 388 11.16 -4.68 -0.45
CA GLN A 388 10.24 -4.47 0.68
C GLN A 388 10.96 -4.69 2.02
N MET A 389 10.45 -4.07 3.08
CA MET A 389 10.86 -4.35 4.46
C MET A 389 10.33 -5.74 4.87
N PRO A 390 11.17 -6.66 5.35
CA PRO A 390 10.69 -7.99 5.71
C PRO A 390 9.73 -8.03 6.92
N PHE A 391 8.65 -8.81 6.78
CA PHE A 391 7.57 -8.93 7.77
C PHE A 391 7.01 -10.36 7.86
N GLY A 392 6.10 -10.59 8.79
CA GLY A 392 5.40 -11.88 8.93
C GLY A 392 6.18 -12.95 9.71
N CYS A 393 5.75 -14.20 9.57
CA CYS A 393 6.43 -15.40 10.11
C CYS A 393 7.79 -15.65 9.41
N GLY A 394 8.61 -16.60 9.87
CA GLY A 394 9.94 -16.85 9.27
C GLY A 394 9.89 -17.11 7.76
N GLU A 395 8.93 -17.92 7.31
CA GLU A 395 8.73 -18.19 5.88
C GLU A 395 8.35 -16.90 5.10
N GLN A 396 7.49 -16.02 5.65
CA GLN A 396 7.11 -14.71 5.05
C GLN A 396 8.24 -13.67 5.10
N ASN A 397 9.08 -13.73 6.13
CA ASN A 397 10.25 -12.88 6.29
C ASN A 397 11.32 -13.26 5.26
N MET A 398 11.55 -14.56 5.04
CA MET A 398 12.42 -15.04 3.95
C MET A 398 11.87 -14.70 2.56
N VAL A 399 10.55 -14.78 2.36
CA VAL A 399 9.85 -14.36 1.13
C VAL A 399 10.19 -12.92 0.72
N THR A 400 10.29 -12.02 1.68
CA THR A 400 10.58 -10.59 1.47
C THR A 400 12.08 -10.25 1.55
N LEU A 401 12.87 -11.01 2.32
CA LEU A 401 14.32 -10.83 2.43
C LEU A 401 15.07 -11.15 1.13
N VAL A 402 14.80 -12.28 0.48
CA VAL A 402 15.64 -12.75 -0.64
C VAL A 402 15.62 -11.85 -1.88
N PRO A 403 14.48 -11.25 -2.30
CA PRO A 403 14.46 -10.27 -3.40
C PRO A 403 15.45 -9.10 -3.20
N ASN A 404 15.62 -8.60 -1.97
CA ASN A 404 16.60 -7.55 -1.65
C ASN A 404 18.05 -7.99 -2.00
N ILE A 405 18.41 -9.23 -1.70
CA ILE A 405 19.73 -9.82 -1.98
C ILE A 405 19.97 -9.92 -3.50
N VAL A 406 18.98 -10.46 -4.22
CA VAL A 406 19.07 -10.73 -5.66
C VAL A 406 19.16 -9.43 -6.46
N VAL A 407 18.33 -8.44 -6.11
CA VAL A 407 18.34 -7.11 -6.74
C VAL A 407 19.68 -6.39 -6.51
N LEU A 408 20.18 -6.34 -5.27
CA LEU A 408 21.43 -5.64 -4.99
C LEU A 408 22.64 -6.34 -5.65
N ARG A 409 22.66 -7.68 -5.70
CA ARG A 409 23.68 -8.44 -6.44
C ARG A 409 23.73 -8.02 -7.90
N TYR A 410 22.60 -8.06 -8.60
CA TYR A 410 22.53 -7.70 -10.02
C TYR A 410 22.97 -6.24 -10.25
N LEU A 411 22.51 -5.30 -9.42
CA LEU A 411 22.84 -3.88 -9.54
C LEU A 411 24.35 -3.61 -9.33
N LYS A 412 25.00 -4.32 -8.40
CA LYS A 412 26.45 -4.24 -8.23
C LYS A 412 27.21 -4.90 -9.37
N ALA A 413 26.79 -6.08 -9.82
CA ALA A 413 27.46 -6.80 -10.92
C ALA A 413 27.40 -6.05 -12.27
N THR A 414 26.36 -5.24 -12.50
CA THR A 414 26.22 -4.37 -13.68
C THR A 414 26.81 -2.96 -13.51
N ASN A 415 27.38 -2.63 -12.35
CA ASN A 415 27.85 -1.27 -11.99
C ASN A 415 26.76 -0.19 -12.09
N ARG A 416 25.53 -0.52 -11.68
CA ARG A 416 24.34 0.36 -11.75
C ARG A 416 23.63 0.54 -10.39
N ALA A 417 24.28 0.17 -9.29
CA ALA A 417 23.75 0.42 -7.94
C ALA A 417 23.74 1.92 -7.61
N ASN A 418 22.56 2.44 -7.28
CA ASN A 418 22.38 3.76 -6.67
C ASN A 418 22.57 3.63 -5.15
N SER A 419 23.34 4.53 -4.53
CA SER A 419 23.60 4.55 -3.08
C SER A 419 22.32 4.51 -2.23
N LEU A 420 21.25 5.21 -2.63
CA LEU A 420 19.99 5.22 -1.89
C LEU A 420 19.28 3.85 -1.93
N ILE A 421 19.27 3.20 -3.10
CA ILE A 421 18.70 1.85 -3.28
C ILE A 421 19.54 0.82 -2.52
N GLU A 422 20.87 0.95 -2.59
CA GLU A 422 21.81 0.09 -1.86
C GLU A 422 21.62 0.22 -0.34
N SER A 423 21.60 1.43 0.21
CA SER A 423 21.37 1.66 1.64
C SER A 423 20.00 1.15 2.11
N LYS A 424 18.95 1.29 1.28
CA LYS A 424 17.61 0.75 1.57
C LYS A 424 17.62 -0.78 1.60
N ALA A 425 18.19 -1.42 0.58
CA ALA A 425 18.31 -2.88 0.51
C ALA A 425 19.18 -3.46 1.64
N ILE A 426 20.30 -2.81 1.99
CA ILE A 426 21.15 -3.19 3.13
C ILE A 426 20.34 -3.14 4.43
N LYS A 427 19.69 -2.01 4.74
CA LYS A 427 18.86 -1.86 5.96
C LYS A 427 17.72 -2.88 6.03
N TYR A 428 17.11 -3.22 4.91
CA TYR A 428 16.05 -4.25 4.83
C TYR A 428 16.61 -5.67 4.98
N MET A 429 17.80 -5.95 4.46
CA MET A 429 18.50 -7.22 4.71
C MET A 429 18.92 -7.38 6.18
N GLU A 430 19.41 -6.32 6.83
CA GLU A 430 19.74 -6.32 8.26
C GLU A 430 18.49 -6.57 9.12
N ALA A 431 17.40 -5.87 8.84
CA ALA A 431 16.12 -6.06 9.54
C ALA A 431 15.55 -7.47 9.34
N GLY A 432 15.57 -8.00 8.11
CA GLY A 432 15.14 -9.35 7.80
C GLY A 432 16.00 -10.44 8.45
N TYR A 433 17.32 -10.23 8.50
CA TYR A 433 18.25 -11.12 9.22
C TYR A 433 17.95 -11.14 10.72
N GLN A 434 17.83 -9.97 11.36
CA GLN A 434 17.48 -9.86 12.78
C GLN A 434 16.11 -10.48 13.10
N ARG A 435 15.12 -10.28 12.22
CA ARG A 435 13.79 -10.88 12.35
C ARG A 435 13.85 -12.41 12.21
N GLU A 436 14.58 -12.94 11.25
CA GLU A 436 14.70 -14.39 11.03
C GLU A 436 15.35 -15.11 12.22
N LEU A 437 16.31 -14.48 12.90
CA LEU A 437 16.91 -15.02 14.12
C LEU A 437 15.89 -15.24 15.25
N THR A 438 14.73 -14.56 15.25
CA THR A 438 13.64 -14.81 16.22
C THR A 438 12.84 -16.09 15.91
N TYR A 439 12.95 -16.61 14.68
CA TYR A 439 12.37 -17.87 14.23
C TYR A 439 13.36 -19.05 14.26
N LYS A 440 14.59 -18.81 14.77
CA LYS A 440 15.57 -19.86 15.04
C LYS A 440 15.27 -20.56 16.36
N ARG A 441 15.28 -21.90 16.35
CA ARG A 441 15.01 -22.78 17.49
C ARG A 441 16.27 -23.13 18.29
N ASP A 442 16.10 -23.75 19.46
CA ASP A 442 17.22 -24.14 20.36
C ASP A 442 18.22 -25.11 19.70
N ASP A 443 17.73 -26.02 18.86
CA ASP A 443 18.54 -26.96 18.06
C ASP A 443 19.28 -26.28 16.89
N ASN A 444 19.06 -24.98 16.68
CA ASN A 444 19.59 -24.13 15.61
C ASN A 444 19.02 -24.41 14.21
N SER A 445 17.87 -25.08 14.13
CA SER A 445 17.00 -25.05 12.96
C SER A 445 16.16 -23.76 12.89
N PHE A 446 15.47 -23.57 11.78
CA PHE A 446 14.44 -22.54 11.58
C PHE A 446 13.08 -23.22 11.30
N SER A 447 12.00 -22.56 11.70
CA SER A 447 10.61 -22.95 11.42
C SER A 447 9.72 -21.70 11.37
N ALA A 448 8.53 -21.78 10.77
CA ALA A 448 7.67 -20.62 10.53
C ALA A 448 7.39 -19.77 11.78
N PHE A 449 7.13 -20.40 12.94
CA PHE A 449 6.80 -19.75 14.20
C PHE A 449 7.84 -20.02 15.32
N GLY A 450 9.06 -20.38 14.92
CA GLY A 450 10.19 -20.61 15.81
C GLY A 450 9.88 -21.68 16.86
N GLN A 451 10.10 -21.36 18.13
CA GLN A 451 9.92 -22.32 19.23
C GLN A 451 8.44 -22.77 19.43
N SER A 452 7.47 -22.11 18.81
CA SER A 452 6.05 -22.50 18.83
C SER A 452 5.80 -23.83 18.12
N ASP A 453 6.62 -24.17 17.12
CA ASP A 453 6.44 -25.36 16.30
C ASP A 453 6.93 -26.63 17.01
N SER A 454 6.46 -27.81 16.59
CA SER A 454 6.92 -29.07 17.20
C SER A 454 8.37 -29.41 16.82
N HIS A 455 8.78 -29.12 15.58
CA HIS A 455 10.08 -29.47 15.00
C HIS A 455 10.56 -28.38 14.03
N GLY A 456 11.87 -28.25 13.87
CA GLY A 456 12.47 -27.41 12.84
C GLY A 456 12.36 -28.01 11.44
N SER A 457 12.22 -27.17 10.42
CA SER A 457 12.18 -27.63 9.03
C SER A 457 13.59 -27.78 8.44
N THR A 458 13.82 -28.91 7.78
CA THR A 458 15.03 -29.18 6.98
C THR A 458 15.09 -28.24 5.77
N TRP A 459 14.00 -28.10 5.02
CA TRP A 459 13.95 -27.25 3.83
C TRP A 459 14.09 -25.77 4.18
N LEU A 460 13.35 -25.25 5.17
CA LEU A 460 13.45 -23.84 5.55
C LEU A 460 14.83 -23.51 6.11
N THR A 461 15.39 -24.36 6.96
CA THR A 461 16.77 -24.18 7.45
C THR A 461 17.76 -24.13 6.29
N ALA A 462 17.59 -24.94 5.24
CA ALA A 462 18.43 -24.88 4.05
C ALA A 462 18.22 -23.56 3.25
N PHE A 463 16.98 -23.09 3.09
CA PHE A 463 16.68 -21.83 2.41
C PHE A 463 17.24 -20.61 3.16
N VAL A 464 17.13 -20.59 4.49
CA VAL A 464 17.71 -19.56 5.37
C VAL A 464 19.24 -19.58 5.27
N VAL A 465 19.88 -20.75 5.47
CA VAL A 465 21.35 -20.92 5.39
C VAL A 465 21.92 -20.54 4.01
N ARG A 466 21.21 -20.86 2.93
CA ARG A 466 21.56 -20.43 1.56
C ARG A 466 21.48 -18.91 1.43
N SER A 467 20.35 -18.33 1.80
CA SER A 467 20.07 -16.90 1.65
C SER A 467 20.99 -16.02 2.49
N PHE A 468 21.20 -16.38 3.76
CA PHE A 468 22.16 -15.71 4.64
C PHE A 468 23.58 -15.73 4.06
N LYS A 469 24.01 -16.83 3.43
CA LYS A 469 25.34 -16.89 2.79
C LYS A 469 25.47 -16.00 1.57
N GLN A 470 24.38 -15.79 0.84
CA GLN A 470 24.33 -14.80 -0.25
C GLN A 470 24.31 -13.36 0.29
N ALA A 471 23.57 -13.11 1.38
CA ALA A 471 23.49 -11.82 2.07
C ALA A 471 24.81 -11.38 2.74
N GLN A 472 25.65 -12.33 3.18
CA GLN A 472 26.97 -12.07 3.79
C GLN A 472 27.95 -11.28 2.88
N LYS A 473 27.62 -11.12 1.59
CA LYS A 473 28.35 -10.23 0.66
C LYS A 473 28.03 -8.75 0.82
N PHE A 474 26.96 -8.41 1.56
CA PHE A 474 26.39 -7.07 1.65
C PHE A 474 26.11 -6.62 3.10
N ILE A 475 25.79 -7.57 4.00
CA ILE A 475 25.52 -7.33 5.42
C ILE A 475 26.39 -8.23 6.31
N PHE A 476 26.56 -7.87 7.58
CA PHE A 476 27.16 -8.78 8.56
C PHE A 476 26.21 -9.94 8.88
N VAL A 477 26.73 -11.16 8.83
CA VAL A 477 26.03 -12.41 9.19
C VAL A 477 26.99 -13.23 10.04
N ASP A 478 26.56 -13.60 11.26
CA ASP A 478 27.36 -14.43 12.16
C ASP A 478 27.54 -15.85 11.58
N ASP A 479 28.79 -16.19 11.22
CA ASP A 479 29.18 -17.54 10.79
C ASP A 479 28.86 -18.60 11.86
N SER A 480 28.81 -18.24 13.16
CA SER A 480 28.44 -19.18 14.22
C SER A 480 26.98 -19.63 14.11
N VAL A 481 26.08 -18.82 13.56
CA VAL A 481 24.70 -19.23 13.24
C VAL A 481 24.71 -20.19 12.06
N LEU A 482 25.37 -19.79 10.95
CA LEU A 482 25.48 -20.62 9.74
C LEU A 482 26.03 -22.02 10.05
N GLN A 483 27.14 -22.12 10.77
CA GLN A 483 27.76 -23.40 11.09
C GLN A 483 26.87 -24.29 12.00
N LYS A 484 26.14 -23.70 12.96
CA LYS A 484 25.20 -24.46 13.81
C LYS A 484 24.02 -25.00 13.00
N SER A 485 23.42 -24.18 12.12
CA SER A 485 22.32 -24.60 11.25
C SER A 485 22.75 -25.60 10.17
N ILE A 486 23.98 -25.49 9.64
CA ILE A 486 24.60 -26.50 8.77
C ILE A 486 24.77 -27.83 9.51
N ASN A 487 25.23 -27.82 10.76
CA ASN A 487 25.33 -29.03 11.58
C ASN A 487 23.95 -29.65 11.86
N PHE A 488 22.90 -28.83 12.09
CA PHE A 488 21.53 -29.32 12.15
C PHE A 488 21.12 -30.02 10.85
N LEU A 489 21.33 -29.39 9.68
CA LEU A 489 21.01 -29.99 8.37
C LEU A 489 21.68 -31.35 8.18
N ILE A 490 23.00 -31.43 8.44
CA ILE A 490 23.78 -32.67 8.36
C ILE A 490 23.23 -33.75 9.32
N SER A 491 22.73 -33.37 10.49
CA SER A 491 22.10 -34.31 11.43
C SER A 491 20.75 -34.89 10.94
N GLN A 492 20.09 -34.25 9.97
CA GLN A 492 18.89 -34.79 9.31
C GLN A 492 19.21 -35.76 8.15
N GLN A 493 20.50 -35.99 7.82
CA GLN A 493 20.89 -36.90 6.76
C GLN A 493 20.72 -38.38 7.16
N GLN A 494 19.98 -39.13 6.35
CA GLN A 494 19.78 -40.56 6.51
C GLN A 494 21.11 -41.31 6.27
N GLN A 495 21.50 -42.16 7.22
CA GLN A 495 22.81 -42.83 7.17
C GLN A 495 22.88 -43.98 6.16
N GLU A 496 21.74 -44.57 5.79
CA GLU A 496 21.64 -45.75 4.94
C GLU A 496 21.83 -45.43 3.45
N ASN A 497 21.29 -44.30 2.99
CA ASN A 497 21.23 -43.91 1.57
C ASN A 497 21.87 -42.54 1.27
N GLY A 498 22.10 -41.67 2.27
CA GLY A 498 22.62 -40.31 2.09
C GLY A 498 21.56 -39.23 1.78
N ALA A 499 20.27 -39.57 1.77
CA ALA A 499 19.18 -38.62 1.52
C ALA A 499 18.89 -37.71 2.73
N PHE A 500 18.25 -36.57 2.49
CA PHE A 500 17.65 -35.74 3.54
C PHE A 500 16.14 -35.95 3.61
N ALA A 501 15.57 -35.84 4.81
CA ALA A 501 14.14 -35.89 5.05
C ALA A 501 13.65 -34.59 5.69
N GLU A 502 12.42 -34.19 5.37
CA GLU A 502 11.72 -33.14 6.10
C GLU A 502 11.14 -33.71 7.41
N ARG A 503 11.15 -32.90 8.47
CA ARG A 503 10.65 -33.21 9.82
C ARG A 503 9.85 -32.06 10.45
N GLY A 504 10.06 -30.82 10.00
CA GLY A 504 9.24 -29.69 10.41
C GLY A 504 7.96 -29.61 9.58
N GLU A 505 6.96 -28.93 10.10
CA GLU A 505 5.85 -28.47 9.25
C GLU A 505 6.31 -27.23 8.48
N ILE A 506 5.97 -27.19 7.19
CA ILE A 506 6.03 -25.99 6.36
C ILE A 506 4.61 -25.63 5.98
N HIS A 507 4.25 -24.36 6.18
CA HIS A 507 2.89 -23.89 5.90
C HIS A 507 2.74 -23.39 4.46
N HIS A 508 3.86 -23.08 3.80
CA HIS A 508 3.92 -22.68 2.40
C HIS A 508 4.59 -23.78 1.57
N LYS A 509 3.88 -24.87 1.23
CA LYS A 509 4.48 -26.04 0.58
C LYS A 509 5.05 -25.73 -0.80
N ASP A 510 4.43 -24.78 -1.49
CA ASP A 510 4.88 -24.25 -2.77
C ASP A 510 6.21 -23.46 -2.63
N MET A 511 6.60 -23.03 -1.43
CA MET A 511 7.97 -22.54 -1.19
C MET A 511 9.01 -23.66 -1.25
N GLN A 512 8.62 -24.93 -1.10
CA GLN A 512 9.48 -26.08 -1.37
C GLN A 512 9.53 -26.43 -2.87
N GLY A 513 8.68 -25.82 -3.69
CA GLY A 513 8.42 -26.27 -5.06
C GLY A 513 8.04 -27.75 -5.11
N GLY A 514 8.55 -28.46 -6.11
CA GLY A 514 8.46 -29.92 -6.20
C GLY A 514 9.35 -30.68 -5.21
N ALA A 515 10.10 -30.03 -4.31
CA ALA A 515 10.89 -30.70 -3.27
C ALA A 515 10.08 -31.06 -2.01
N SER A 516 8.79 -30.74 -1.98
CA SER A 516 7.86 -30.95 -0.86
C SER A 516 7.67 -32.41 -0.44
N GLU A 517 7.83 -33.38 -1.34
CA GLU A 517 7.68 -34.82 -1.05
C GLU A 517 8.97 -35.48 -0.49
N GLY A 518 10.06 -34.72 -0.35
CA GLY A 518 11.34 -35.23 0.16
C GLY A 518 12.22 -35.88 -0.91
N GLY A 519 12.97 -36.92 -0.52
CA GLY A 519 13.74 -37.75 -1.46
C GLY A 519 14.80 -36.98 -2.26
N PRO A 520 14.98 -37.28 -3.57
CA PRO A 520 16.00 -36.65 -4.43
C PRO A 520 15.86 -35.13 -4.55
N ALA A 521 14.65 -34.60 -4.76
CA ALA A 521 14.45 -33.16 -4.95
C ALA A 521 14.85 -32.35 -3.70
N LEU A 522 14.41 -32.79 -2.50
CA LEU A 522 14.85 -32.18 -1.24
C LEU A 522 16.36 -32.36 -1.01
N THR A 523 16.91 -33.53 -1.35
CA THR A 523 18.34 -33.80 -1.18
C THR A 523 19.21 -32.92 -2.08
N ALA A 524 18.77 -32.66 -3.32
CA ALA A 524 19.40 -31.70 -4.22
C ALA A 524 19.31 -30.26 -3.68
N TYR A 525 18.15 -29.85 -3.15
CA TYR A 525 17.95 -28.52 -2.55
C TYR A 525 18.88 -28.27 -1.35
N VAL A 526 18.95 -29.23 -0.40
CA VAL A 526 19.86 -29.14 0.75
C VAL A 526 21.32 -29.18 0.31
N LEU A 527 21.66 -29.99 -0.70
CA LEU A 527 23.02 -30.02 -1.25
C LEU A 527 23.43 -28.68 -1.88
N ILE A 528 22.52 -27.98 -2.60
CA ILE A 528 22.77 -26.63 -3.13
C ILE A 528 23.11 -25.65 -1.99
N ALA A 529 22.33 -25.65 -0.90
CA ALA A 529 22.56 -24.78 0.25
C ALA A 529 23.91 -25.07 0.95
N LEU A 530 24.30 -26.34 1.06
CA LEU A 530 25.60 -26.75 1.59
C LEU A 530 26.76 -26.33 0.68
N LEU A 531 26.65 -26.55 -0.63
CA LEU A 531 27.68 -26.21 -1.63
C LEU A 531 27.89 -24.69 -1.76
N GLU A 532 26.82 -23.88 -1.73
CA GLU A 532 26.93 -22.42 -1.70
C GLU A 532 27.59 -21.91 -0.40
N ASN A 533 27.54 -22.70 0.68
CA ASN A 533 28.28 -22.47 1.93
C ASN A 533 29.71 -23.07 1.94
N GLY A 534 30.16 -23.69 0.84
CA GLY A 534 31.47 -24.34 0.73
C GLY A 534 31.58 -25.72 1.38
N VAL A 535 30.44 -26.30 1.80
CA VAL A 535 30.38 -27.61 2.46
C VAL A 535 30.05 -28.69 1.44
N ARG A 536 31.02 -29.56 1.14
CA ARG A 536 30.82 -30.73 0.26
C ARG A 536 30.21 -31.89 1.05
N ASN A 537 29.20 -32.55 0.48
CA ASN A 537 28.58 -33.75 1.05
C ASN A 537 28.53 -34.88 0.00
N ASP A 538 29.57 -35.73 -0.02
CA ASP A 538 29.67 -36.83 -0.98
C ASP A 538 28.59 -37.92 -0.81
N LYS A 539 28.00 -38.08 0.39
CA LYS A 539 26.85 -38.99 0.58
C LYS A 539 25.64 -38.53 -0.23
N ALA A 540 25.33 -37.23 -0.17
CA ALA A 540 24.21 -36.64 -0.92
C ALA A 540 24.48 -36.64 -2.43
N ILE A 541 25.73 -36.36 -2.85
CA ILE A 541 26.13 -36.44 -4.27
C ILE A 541 25.95 -37.87 -4.79
N ASN A 542 26.46 -38.88 -4.08
CA ASN A 542 26.31 -40.29 -4.45
C ASN A 542 24.83 -40.72 -4.53
N TYR A 543 24.00 -40.30 -3.57
CA TYR A 543 22.56 -40.58 -3.57
C TYR A 543 21.89 -40.04 -4.84
N LEU A 544 22.14 -38.78 -5.19
CA LEU A 544 21.59 -38.14 -6.39
C LEU A 544 22.12 -38.80 -7.67
N GLU A 545 23.41 -39.12 -7.73
CA GLU A 545 24.02 -39.84 -8.85
C GLU A 545 23.42 -41.24 -9.06
N THR A 546 23.01 -41.94 -8.00
CA THR A 546 22.26 -43.22 -8.12
C THR A 546 20.77 -43.04 -8.38
N SER A 547 20.20 -41.89 -8.02
CA SER A 547 18.77 -41.60 -8.18
C SER A 547 18.38 -41.17 -9.60
N LEU A 548 19.34 -40.75 -10.44
CA LEU A 548 19.09 -40.25 -11.81
C LEU A 548 18.15 -41.15 -12.63
N ASP A 549 18.40 -42.45 -12.68
CA ASP A 549 17.57 -43.41 -13.45
C ASP A 549 16.17 -43.61 -12.85
N THR A 550 15.95 -43.22 -11.59
CA THR A 550 14.66 -43.29 -10.87
C THR A 550 13.85 -42.00 -11.05
N ILE A 551 14.51 -40.84 -11.05
CA ILE A 551 13.86 -39.52 -11.26
C ILE A 551 13.76 -39.13 -12.74
N LYS A 552 14.17 -40.01 -13.67
CA LYS A 552 14.25 -39.72 -15.11
C LYS A 552 12.95 -39.17 -15.72
N ASP A 553 11.79 -39.52 -15.17
CA ASP A 553 10.46 -39.12 -15.65
C ASP A 553 9.89 -37.90 -14.88
N ASP A 554 10.64 -37.36 -13.90
CA ASP A 554 10.34 -36.17 -13.11
C ASP A 554 11.24 -35.00 -13.54
N ALA A 555 10.71 -34.14 -14.40
CA ALA A 555 11.40 -32.97 -14.91
C ALA A 555 11.80 -31.95 -13.82
N TYR A 556 11.07 -31.87 -12.69
CA TYR A 556 11.44 -30.97 -11.59
C TYR A 556 12.63 -31.53 -10.83
N ALA A 557 12.55 -32.78 -10.37
CA ALA A 557 13.66 -33.40 -9.64
C ALA A 557 14.94 -33.47 -10.50
N LEU A 558 14.82 -33.73 -11.81
CA LEU A 558 15.92 -33.64 -12.75
C LEU A 558 16.53 -32.23 -12.83
N ALA A 559 15.73 -31.16 -12.90
CA ALA A 559 16.24 -29.80 -13.00
C ALA A 559 17.05 -29.38 -11.77
N VAL A 560 16.50 -29.59 -10.56
CA VAL A 560 17.19 -29.27 -9.29
C VAL A 560 18.43 -30.15 -9.11
N THR A 561 18.32 -31.45 -9.40
CA THR A 561 19.43 -32.40 -9.30
C THR A 561 20.56 -32.02 -10.26
N THR A 562 20.26 -31.72 -11.53
CA THR A 562 21.27 -31.31 -12.52
C THR A 562 22.04 -30.08 -12.05
N TYR A 563 21.34 -29.04 -11.58
CA TYR A 563 21.99 -27.83 -11.05
C TYR A 563 22.91 -28.16 -9.85
N SER A 564 22.45 -29.00 -8.91
CA SER A 564 23.25 -29.42 -7.76
C SER A 564 24.50 -30.24 -8.15
N LEU A 565 24.41 -31.11 -9.16
CA LEU A 565 25.52 -31.92 -9.67
C LEU A 565 26.54 -31.08 -10.45
N TYR A 566 26.11 -30.01 -11.12
CA TYR A 566 27.00 -29.01 -11.73
C TYR A 566 27.77 -28.22 -10.67
N LEU A 567 27.10 -27.72 -9.62
CA LEU A 567 27.76 -27.08 -8.47
C LEU A 567 28.74 -28.04 -7.75
N ALA A 568 28.38 -29.32 -7.63
CA ALA A 568 29.20 -30.35 -6.99
C ALA A 568 30.43 -30.78 -7.81
N GLY A 569 30.50 -30.42 -9.10
CA GLY A 569 31.52 -30.91 -10.02
C GLY A 569 31.45 -32.42 -10.27
N SER A 570 30.25 -33.02 -10.19
CA SER A 570 30.01 -34.46 -10.37
C SER A 570 30.47 -34.99 -11.73
N THR A 571 30.82 -36.28 -11.78
CA THR A 571 31.15 -37.02 -13.03
C THR A 571 29.92 -37.44 -13.83
N LYS A 572 28.70 -37.31 -13.28
CA LYS A 572 27.43 -37.58 -13.98
C LYS A 572 26.67 -36.32 -14.42
N LYS A 573 27.19 -35.13 -14.15
CA LYS A 573 26.48 -33.86 -14.43
C LYS A 573 26.08 -33.71 -15.92
N GLU A 574 26.94 -34.11 -16.86
CA GLU A 574 26.63 -34.09 -18.30
C GLU A 574 25.50 -35.09 -18.67
N ALA A 575 25.42 -36.23 -17.99
CA ALA A 575 24.34 -37.20 -18.18
C ALA A 575 23.01 -36.67 -17.63
N ALA A 576 23.03 -36.04 -16.45
CA ALA A 576 21.86 -35.38 -15.87
C ALA A 576 21.35 -34.22 -16.77
N LEU A 577 22.28 -33.42 -17.34
CA LEU A 577 21.90 -32.36 -18.29
C LEU A 577 21.23 -32.93 -19.54
N LYS A 578 21.71 -34.06 -20.08
CA LYS A 578 21.05 -34.73 -21.20
C LYS A 578 19.65 -35.24 -20.84
N MET A 579 19.47 -35.82 -19.65
CA MET A 579 18.15 -36.30 -19.17
C MET A 579 17.14 -35.15 -19.00
N VAL A 580 17.56 -33.97 -18.51
CA VAL A 580 16.65 -32.81 -18.45
C VAL A 580 16.44 -32.19 -19.83
N GLU A 581 17.45 -32.13 -20.71
CA GLU A 581 17.27 -31.70 -22.12
C GLU A 581 16.30 -32.59 -22.90
N GLU A 582 16.15 -33.87 -22.56
CA GLU A 582 15.14 -34.76 -23.16
C GLU A 582 13.70 -34.40 -22.77
N HIS A 583 13.49 -33.60 -21.71
CA HIS A 583 12.20 -33.13 -21.22
C HIS A 583 11.84 -31.70 -21.67
N GLN A 584 12.61 -31.10 -22.58
CA GLN A 584 12.40 -29.73 -23.02
C GLN A 584 11.11 -29.56 -23.85
N VAL A 585 10.32 -28.53 -23.53
CA VAL A 585 9.13 -28.12 -24.29
C VAL A 585 9.48 -26.89 -25.11
N ALA A 586 9.75 -27.11 -26.40
CA ALA A 586 9.94 -26.05 -27.38
C ALA A 586 8.59 -25.59 -27.96
N THR A 587 8.38 -24.29 -28.08
CA THR A 587 7.14 -23.68 -28.56
C THR A 587 7.23 -23.21 -30.02
N ASN A 588 6.08 -22.96 -30.65
CA ASN A 588 6.01 -22.39 -32.02
C ASN A 588 6.59 -20.97 -32.10
N ASP A 589 6.61 -20.23 -30.99
CA ASP A 589 7.26 -18.92 -30.82
C ASP A 589 8.78 -19.01 -30.61
N GLY A 590 9.37 -20.22 -30.62
CA GLY A 590 10.82 -20.42 -30.50
C GLY A 590 11.36 -20.20 -29.08
N THR A 591 10.51 -20.36 -28.07
CA THR A 591 10.91 -20.33 -26.65
C THR A 591 10.95 -21.75 -26.08
N VAL A 592 11.70 -21.95 -24.99
CA VAL A 592 11.95 -23.29 -24.41
C VAL A 592 11.75 -23.25 -22.90
N HIS A 593 11.07 -24.26 -22.37
CA HIS A 593 10.74 -24.39 -20.95
C HIS A 593 10.53 -25.86 -20.56
N TRP A 594 10.30 -26.10 -19.27
CA TRP A 594 9.97 -27.42 -18.72
C TRP A 594 8.64 -27.35 -17.96
N THR A 595 7.96 -28.48 -17.83
CA THR A 595 6.66 -28.61 -17.16
C THR A 595 6.61 -29.80 -16.22
N ALA A 596 5.94 -29.62 -15.08
CA ALA A 596 5.66 -30.73 -14.15
C ALA A 596 4.61 -31.73 -14.66
N LYS A 597 3.82 -31.40 -15.71
CA LYS A 597 2.71 -32.27 -16.18
C LYS A 597 2.48 -32.21 -17.69
N VAL A 598 3.33 -32.93 -18.43
CA VAL A 598 3.19 -33.16 -19.89
C VAL A 598 1.75 -33.55 -20.26
N GLY A 599 1.16 -32.85 -21.23
CA GLY A 599 -0.16 -33.19 -21.78
C GLY A 599 -1.37 -32.75 -20.95
N THR A 600 -1.19 -32.04 -19.83
CA THR A 600 -2.30 -31.39 -19.08
C THR A 600 -2.24 -29.87 -19.11
N ASP A 601 -1.60 -29.31 -20.13
CA ASP A 601 -1.70 -27.89 -20.41
C ASP A 601 -3.16 -27.54 -20.71
N LYS A 602 -3.75 -26.77 -19.79
CA LYS A 602 -5.03 -26.08 -20.02
C LYS A 602 -4.89 -25.31 -21.33
N SER A 603 -5.94 -25.35 -22.15
CA SER A 603 -5.93 -24.64 -23.44
C SER A 603 -5.41 -23.22 -23.28
N LYS A 604 -4.54 -22.76 -24.20
CA LYS A 604 -4.32 -21.33 -24.45
C LYS A 604 -5.56 -20.73 -25.13
N ASP A 605 -6.72 -20.95 -24.53
CA ASP A 605 -7.98 -20.34 -24.90
C ASP A 605 -7.86 -18.86 -24.55
N THR A 606 -7.67 -18.05 -25.59
CA THR A 606 -7.44 -16.61 -25.47
C THR A 606 -8.62 -15.88 -24.82
N THR A 607 -9.80 -16.51 -24.76
CA THR A 607 -10.97 -15.98 -24.03
C THR A 607 -10.92 -16.25 -22.52
N GLN A 608 -10.09 -17.21 -22.07
CA GLN A 608 -10.08 -17.63 -20.66
C GLN A 608 -9.25 -16.71 -19.77
N TYR A 609 -10.00 -15.90 -19.02
CA TYR A 609 -9.74 -15.47 -17.65
C TYR A 609 -8.35 -14.90 -17.30
N PHE A 610 -7.37 -15.77 -17.05
CA PHE A 610 -6.03 -15.43 -16.61
C PHE A 610 -5.09 -16.55 -17.08
N TYR A 611 -3.95 -16.19 -17.65
CA TYR A 611 -2.83 -17.12 -17.82
C TYR A 611 -1.73 -16.63 -16.90
N GLN A 612 -1.62 -17.31 -15.76
CA GLN A 612 -0.40 -17.30 -14.97
C GLN A 612 0.43 -18.52 -15.38
N PRO A 613 1.76 -18.43 -15.36
CA PRO A 613 2.59 -19.62 -15.35
C PRO A 613 2.39 -20.38 -14.04
N ARG A 614 2.45 -21.71 -14.11
CA ARG A 614 2.58 -22.57 -12.93
C ARG A 614 3.92 -22.22 -12.24
N PRO A 615 3.96 -21.86 -10.94
CA PRO A 615 5.21 -21.46 -10.27
C PRO A 615 6.33 -22.51 -10.41
N VAL A 616 5.96 -23.79 -10.31
CA VAL A 616 6.88 -24.94 -10.41
C VAL A 616 7.55 -25.04 -11.79
N ASP A 617 6.86 -24.67 -12.88
CA ASP A 617 7.42 -24.66 -14.24
C ASP A 617 8.48 -23.53 -14.38
N VAL A 618 8.22 -22.38 -13.76
CA VAL A 618 9.14 -21.23 -13.73
C VAL A 618 10.36 -21.53 -12.88
N GLU A 619 10.20 -22.17 -11.72
CA GLU A 619 11.31 -22.60 -10.88
C GLU A 619 12.21 -23.62 -11.59
N MET A 620 11.67 -24.72 -12.13
CA MET A 620 12.48 -25.74 -12.81
C MET A 620 13.21 -25.17 -14.03
N THR A 621 12.53 -24.33 -14.81
CA THR A 621 13.10 -23.65 -15.98
C THR A 621 14.21 -22.68 -15.58
N SER A 622 14.10 -22.06 -14.40
CA SER A 622 15.16 -21.21 -13.82
C SER A 622 16.38 -22.00 -13.36
N TYR A 623 16.23 -23.20 -12.79
CA TYR A 623 17.36 -24.09 -12.48
C TYR A 623 18.10 -24.57 -13.75
N VAL A 624 17.39 -24.86 -14.84
CA VAL A 624 18.05 -25.20 -16.12
C VAL A 624 18.79 -23.99 -16.70
N LEU A 625 18.20 -22.79 -16.66
CA LEU A 625 18.89 -21.56 -17.08
C LEU A 625 20.16 -21.31 -16.23
N LEU A 626 20.08 -21.45 -14.90
CA LEU A 626 21.25 -21.35 -14.01
C LEU A 626 22.32 -22.40 -14.33
N THR A 627 21.92 -23.61 -14.70
CA THR A 627 22.84 -24.68 -15.14
C THR A 627 23.56 -24.30 -16.43
N TYR A 628 22.84 -23.80 -17.44
CA TYR A 628 23.47 -23.27 -18.66
C TYR A 628 24.40 -22.08 -18.36
N MET A 629 24.05 -21.22 -17.39
CA MET A 629 24.94 -20.12 -17.00
C MET A 629 26.20 -20.62 -16.31
N LEU A 630 26.14 -21.64 -15.44
CA LEU A 630 27.34 -22.31 -14.89
C LEU A 630 28.20 -22.91 -16.03
N ASN A 631 27.56 -23.57 -17.00
CA ASN A 631 28.24 -24.21 -18.13
C ASN A 631 28.68 -23.23 -19.25
N GLY A 632 28.41 -21.92 -19.11
CA GLY A 632 28.77 -20.89 -20.09
C GLY A 632 27.93 -20.87 -21.38
N GLN A 633 26.83 -21.62 -21.43
CA GLN A 633 26.00 -21.81 -22.64
C GLN A 633 24.94 -20.70 -22.78
N THR A 634 25.38 -19.45 -22.96
CA THR A 634 24.49 -18.28 -23.11
C THR A 634 23.51 -18.41 -24.28
N GLU A 635 23.94 -18.96 -25.41
CA GLU A 635 23.07 -19.19 -26.58
C GLU A 635 21.89 -20.12 -26.28
N LYS A 636 22.12 -21.22 -25.54
CA LYS A 636 21.05 -22.13 -25.05
C LYS A 636 20.16 -21.46 -23.99
N GLY A 637 20.69 -20.47 -23.26
CA GLY A 637 19.93 -19.69 -22.29
C GLY A 637 18.89 -18.76 -22.93
N LEU A 638 19.15 -18.21 -24.13
CA LEU A 638 18.28 -17.19 -24.74
C LEU A 638 16.82 -17.65 -24.97
N PRO A 639 16.52 -18.85 -25.51
CA PRO A 639 15.13 -19.32 -25.64
C PRO A 639 14.40 -19.49 -24.29
N ILE A 640 15.13 -19.82 -23.22
CA ILE A 640 14.58 -19.91 -21.86
C ILE A 640 14.30 -18.53 -21.29
N VAL A 641 15.28 -17.63 -21.42
CA VAL A 641 15.17 -16.23 -21.02
C VAL A 641 13.95 -15.58 -21.66
N ARG A 642 13.73 -15.82 -22.96
CA ARG A 642 12.55 -15.36 -23.68
C ARG A 642 11.25 -15.89 -23.06
N TRP A 643 11.19 -17.18 -22.73
CA TRP A 643 10.02 -17.77 -22.04
C TRP A 643 9.80 -17.18 -20.63
N LEU A 644 10.86 -16.99 -19.84
CA LEU A 644 10.78 -16.43 -18.49
C LEU A 644 10.35 -14.95 -18.49
N THR A 645 10.81 -14.14 -19.45
CA THR A 645 10.21 -12.80 -19.65
C THR A 645 8.77 -12.86 -20.16
N GLY A 646 8.41 -13.95 -20.84
CA GLY A 646 7.04 -14.35 -21.17
C GLY A 646 6.11 -14.52 -19.95
N GLN A 647 6.69 -14.91 -18.82
CA GLN A 647 5.98 -15.38 -17.62
C GLN A 647 5.79 -14.31 -16.53
N ARG A 648 6.19 -13.05 -16.79
CA ARG A 648 6.13 -11.97 -15.78
C ARG A 648 4.75 -11.33 -15.66
N ASN A 649 4.38 -11.03 -14.41
CA ASN A 649 3.24 -10.18 -14.08
C ASN A 649 3.54 -8.68 -14.37
N ALA A 650 2.52 -7.84 -14.32
CA ALA A 650 2.60 -6.41 -14.63
C ALA A 650 3.51 -5.58 -13.69
N TYR A 651 3.90 -6.14 -12.54
CA TYR A 651 4.78 -5.54 -11.53
C TYR A 651 6.23 -6.05 -11.62
N GLY A 652 6.55 -6.91 -12.60
CA GLY A 652 7.89 -7.46 -12.83
C GLY A 652 8.24 -8.74 -12.06
N GLY A 653 7.35 -9.21 -11.17
CA GLY A 653 7.43 -10.51 -10.51
C GLY A 653 6.78 -11.64 -11.31
N PHE A 654 6.60 -12.80 -10.68
CA PHE A 654 6.00 -14.01 -11.29
C PHE A 654 4.69 -14.39 -10.58
N SER A 655 4.40 -15.68 -10.37
CA SER A 655 3.12 -16.16 -9.81
C SER A 655 3.15 -16.39 -8.30
N SER A 656 4.29 -16.76 -7.73
CA SER A 656 4.49 -16.94 -6.29
C SER A 656 5.76 -16.20 -5.83
N THR A 657 6.39 -16.66 -4.74
CA THR A 657 7.68 -16.12 -4.29
C THR A 657 8.88 -16.90 -4.80
N GLN A 658 8.89 -18.23 -4.75
CA GLN A 658 10.09 -18.99 -5.15
C GLN A 658 10.35 -18.88 -6.65
N ASP A 659 9.30 -18.89 -7.46
CA ASP A 659 9.43 -18.68 -8.89
C ASP A 659 9.97 -17.27 -9.19
N THR A 660 9.52 -16.24 -8.46
CA THR A 660 10.04 -14.87 -8.52
C THR A 660 11.51 -14.81 -8.09
N VAL A 661 11.88 -15.40 -6.95
CA VAL A 661 13.26 -15.43 -6.44
C VAL A 661 14.19 -16.17 -7.40
N MET A 662 13.80 -17.37 -7.84
CA MET A 662 14.61 -18.21 -8.73
C MET A 662 14.71 -17.63 -10.13
N ALA A 663 13.63 -17.08 -10.69
CA ALA A 663 13.67 -16.44 -12.00
C ALA A 663 14.43 -15.11 -11.97
N LEU A 664 14.28 -14.26 -10.95
CA LEU A 664 15.12 -13.06 -10.82
C LEU A 664 16.61 -13.43 -10.63
N THR A 665 16.91 -14.53 -9.93
CA THR A 665 18.28 -15.04 -9.79
C THR A 665 18.83 -15.57 -11.13
N ALA A 666 18.03 -16.31 -11.89
CA ALA A 666 18.43 -16.89 -13.17
C ALA A 666 18.56 -15.84 -14.29
N LEU A 667 17.62 -14.90 -14.37
CA LEU A 667 17.66 -13.77 -15.29
C LEU A 667 18.78 -12.78 -14.91
N GLY A 668 19.04 -12.57 -13.62
CA GLY A 668 20.20 -11.83 -13.13
C GLY A 668 21.52 -12.49 -13.54
N ALA A 669 21.68 -13.80 -13.32
CA ALA A 669 22.86 -14.55 -13.73
C ALA A 669 23.07 -14.62 -15.26
N TYR A 670 21.99 -14.53 -16.04
CA TYR A 670 22.06 -14.39 -17.50
C TYR A 670 22.48 -12.97 -17.91
N ALA A 671 21.93 -11.93 -17.28
CA ALA A 671 22.31 -10.54 -17.51
C ALA A 671 23.77 -10.27 -17.14
N GLU A 672 24.26 -10.82 -16.02
CA GLU A 672 25.68 -10.83 -15.61
C GLU A 672 26.62 -11.34 -16.73
N LYS A 673 26.12 -12.19 -17.64
CA LYS A 673 26.89 -12.78 -18.75
C LYS A 673 26.60 -12.21 -20.14
N THR A 674 25.59 -11.36 -20.29
CA THR A 674 25.13 -10.84 -21.59
C THR A 674 25.05 -9.32 -21.66
N TYR A 675 25.38 -8.63 -20.56
CA TYR A 675 25.49 -7.19 -20.49
C TYR A 675 26.41 -6.61 -21.58
N SER A 676 25.88 -5.66 -22.37
CA SER A 676 26.64 -4.86 -23.34
C SER A 676 26.64 -3.39 -22.93
N PRO A 677 27.81 -2.72 -22.87
CA PRO A 677 27.88 -1.28 -22.67
C PRO A 677 27.53 -0.48 -23.94
N GLN A 678 27.51 -1.12 -25.11
CA GLN A 678 27.08 -0.52 -26.37
C GLN A 678 25.62 -0.93 -26.64
N PHE A 679 24.73 0.04 -26.54
CA PHE A 679 23.29 -0.14 -26.65
C PHE A 679 22.66 1.13 -27.22
N ASN A 680 21.97 1.02 -28.36
CA ASN A 680 21.22 2.13 -28.97
C ASN A 680 20.10 1.55 -29.85
N VAL A 681 18.86 1.61 -29.36
CA VAL A 681 17.68 1.14 -30.07
C VAL A 681 16.62 2.22 -30.08
N GLN A 682 16.14 2.57 -31.27
CA GLN A 682 14.95 3.39 -31.47
C GLN A 682 13.74 2.47 -31.65
N VAL A 683 12.66 2.75 -30.93
CA VAL A 683 11.43 1.96 -30.92
C VAL A 683 10.27 2.86 -31.29
N LYS A 684 9.29 2.33 -32.01
CA LYS A 684 8.10 3.03 -32.44
C LYS A 684 6.89 2.16 -32.16
N ALA A 685 6.01 2.61 -31.26
CA ALA A 685 4.73 1.97 -31.00
C ALA A 685 3.63 2.75 -31.73
N ALA A 686 3.02 2.11 -32.72
CA ALA A 686 1.90 2.67 -33.47
C ALA A 686 0.60 1.91 -33.17
N ASN A 687 -0.49 2.63 -32.96
CA ASN A 687 -1.82 2.06 -32.71
C ASN A 687 -2.91 3.05 -33.17
N GLY A 688 -3.48 2.81 -34.36
CA GLY A 688 -4.43 3.72 -35.00
C GLY A 688 -3.84 5.12 -35.23
N ALA A 689 -4.20 6.09 -34.38
CA ALA A 689 -3.68 7.45 -34.39
C ALA A 689 -2.48 7.67 -33.45
N ASP A 690 -2.29 6.82 -32.45
CA ASP A 690 -1.15 6.89 -31.53
C ASP A 690 0.12 6.44 -32.23
N ASN A 691 1.21 7.17 -32.00
CA ASN A 691 2.46 7.01 -32.74
C ASN A 691 3.65 7.49 -31.90
N GLN A 692 4.01 6.72 -30.87
CA GLN A 692 5.02 7.09 -29.90
C GLN A 692 6.39 6.51 -30.28
N ASP A 693 7.37 7.39 -30.48
CA ASP A 693 8.78 7.04 -30.62
C ASP A 693 9.47 7.02 -29.23
N PHE A 694 10.35 6.05 -29.00
CA PHE A 694 11.14 5.84 -27.79
C PHE A 694 12.62 5.66 -28.16
N VAL A 695 13.52 6.10 -27.28
CA VAL A 695 14.98 5.94 -27.48
C VAL A 695 15.58 5.27 -26.25
N VAL A 696 16.21 4.11 -26.48
CA VAL A 696 16.82 3.30 -25.44
C VAL A 696 18.33 3.23 -25.66
N THR A 697 19.09 3.77 -24.72
CA THR A 697 20.56 3.86 -24.71
C THR A 697 21.13 3.08 -23.53
N SER A 698 22.45 2.93 -23.45
CA SER A 698 23.11 2.29 -22.29
C SER A 698 22.90 3.05 -20.96
N GLU A 699 22.62 4.36 -21.03
CA GLU A 699 22.35 5.25 -19.89
C GLU A 699 20.95 5.04 -19.30
N ASN A 700 19.92 4.97 -20.16
CA ASN A 700 18.53 4.81 -19.72
C ASN A 700 18.00 3.36 -19.80
N ALA A 701 18.87 2.36 -20.07
CA ALA A 701 18.47 0.97 -20.31
C ALA A 701 17.64 0.33 -19.18
N ILE A 702 17.82 0.70 -17.90
CA ILE A 702 17.01 0.19 -16.78
C ILE A 702 15.66 0.94 -16.65
N VAL A 703 15.56 2.16 -17.19
CA VAL A 703 14.35 2.99 -17.08
C VAL A 703 13.24 2.40 -17.94
N LEU A 704 12.16 1.97 -17.30
CA LEU A 704 10.93 1.59 -17.98
C LEU A 704 10.26 2.85 -18.55
N GLN A 705 10.09 2.90 -19.87
CA GLN A 705 9.42 3.97 -20.58
C GLN A 705 8.00 3.50 -20.94
N SER A 706 6.98 4.16 -20.41
CA SER A 706 5.57 3.76 -20.53
C SER A 706 4.74 4.77 -21.34
N TYR A 707 3.79 4.27 -22.13
CA TYR A 707 2.82 5.09 -22.86
C TYR A 707 1.42 4.44 -22.83
N GLU A 708 0.41 5.17 -22.35
CA GLU A 708 -1.00 4.72 -22.32
C GLU A 708 -1.63 4.89 -23.71
N LEU A 709 -2.26 3.84 -24.23
CA LEU A 709 -2.87 3.81 -25.56
C LEU A 709 -4.30 4.36 -25.51
N SER A 710 -4.62 5.27 -26.43
CA SER A 710 -5.95 5.90 -26.56
C SER A 710 -6.93 5.04 -27.37
N ASN A 711 -6.41 4.26 -28.32
CA ASN A 711 -7.17 3.28 -29.10
C ASN A 711 -6.97 1.86 -28.52
N LEU A 712 -8.04 1.07 -28.53
CA LEU A 712 -8.17 -0.22 -27.85
C LEU A 712 -8.89 -1.27 -28.72
N ASP A 713 -9.08 -0.97 -30.00
CA ASP A 713 -9.74 -1.85 -30.98
C ASP A 713 -8.82 -2.16 -32.18
N ASP A 714 -7.82 -1.30 -32.48
CA ASP A 714 -6.72 -1.60 -33.41
C ASP A 714 -5.57 -2.39 -32.73
N PRO A 715 -4.78 -3.18 -33.48
CA PRO A 715 -3.58 -3.85 -32.97
C PRO A 715 -2.41 -2.88 -32.73
N VAL A 716 -1.51 -3.25 -31.81
CA VAL A 716 -0.29 -2.50 -31.50
C VAL A 716 0.84 -2.98 -32.38
N VAL A 717 1.42 -2.09 -33.20
CA VAL A 717 2.57 -2.38 -34.05
C VAL A 717 3.82 -1.80 -33.42
N ILE A 718 4.69 -2.68 -32.93
CA ILE A 718 6.01 -2.35 -32.39
C ILE A 718 7.05 -2.51 -33.50
N GLN A 719 7.63 -1.39 -33.94
CA GLN A 719 8.78 -1.36 -34.84
C GLN A 719 10.03 -0.97 -34.05
N ALA A 720 11.20 -1.50 -34.40
CA ALA A 720 12.46 -1.08 -33.79
C ALA A 720 13.63 -1.13 -34.77
N THR A 721 14.61 -0.25 -34.56
CA THR A 721 15.87 -0.21 -35.33
C THR A 721 17.05 0.18 -34.44
N GLY A 722 18.27 -0.17 -34.84
CA GLY A 722 19.49 0.13 -34.08
C GLY A 722 20.34 -1.11 -33.81
N SER A 723 20.89 -1.22 -32.59
CA SER A 723 21.66 -2.38 -32.12
C SER A 723 21.55 -2.55 -30.60
N GLY A 724 21.26 -3.77 -30.17
CA GLY A 724 20.96 -4.14 -28.78
C GLY A 724 19.85 -5.20 -28.70
N VAL A 725 19.40 -5.51 -27.48
CA VAL A 725 18.22 -6.35 -27.22
C VAL A 725 17.33 -5.61 -26.24
N ILE A 726 16.15 -5.15 -26.68
CA ILE A 726 15.16 -4.51 -25.80
C ILE A 726 14.04 -5.47 -25.43
N PHE A 727 13.38 -5.15 -24.32
CA PHE A 727 12.19 -5.83 -23.82
C PHE A 727 11.05 -4.82 -23.86
N ALA A 728 10.03 -5.12 -24.66
CA ALA A 728 8.77 -4.38 -24.70
C ALA A 728 7.65 -5.24 -24.10
N GLN A 729 6.62 -4.60 -23.57
CA GLN A 729 5.42 -5.24 -23.03
C GLN A 729 4.19 -4.45 -23.45
N VAL A 730 3.24 -5.11 -24.10
CA VAL A 730 1.90 -4.56 -24.32
C VAL A 730 1.02 -5.05 -23.17
N GLN A 731 0.76 -4.18 -22.20
CA GLN A 731 -0.05 -4.50 -21.03
C GLN A 731 -1.46 -3.94 -21.23
N TYR A 732 -2.50 -4.72 -20.93
CA TYR A 732 -3.88 -4.25 -21.03
C TYR A 732 -4.78 -4.84 -19.94
N SER A 733 -5.80 -4.10 -19.54
CA SER A 733 -6.68 -4.46 -18.43
C SER A 733 -8.13 -4.10 -18.72
N TYR A 734 -9.06 -4.82 -18.10
CA TYR A 734 -10.51 -4.63 -18.21
C TYR A 734 -11.20 -5.21 -16.97
N HIS A 735 -12.48 -4.92 -16.76
CA HIS A 735 -13.27 -5.52 -15.68
C HIS A 735 -14.35 -6.47 -16.23
N ARG A 736 -14.76 -7.44 -15.43
CA ARG A 736 -15.82 -8.43 -15.75
C ARG A 736 -16.70 -8.68 -14.52
N VAL A 737 -17.96 -9.05 -14.77
CA VAL A 737 -18.94 -9.37 -13.71
C VAL A 737 -19.19 -10.88 -13.58
N ALA A 738 -18.90 -11.68 -14.61
CA ALA A 738 -19.05 -13.13 -14.58
C ALA A 738 -17.94 -13.80 -13.75
N HIS A 739 -18.29 -14.54 -12.70
CA HIS A 739 -17.35 -15.30 -11.86
C HIS A 739 -17.04 -16.70 -12.44
N ARG A 740 -16.13 -17.45 -11.80
CA ARG A 740 -15.83 -18.85 -12.11
C ARG A 740 -16.34 -19.78 -11.03
N ASP A 741 -16.96 -20.88 -11.43
CA ASP A 741 -17.47 -21.92 -10.52
C ASP A 741 -16.48 -23.10 -10.34
N ASP A 742 -15.47 -23.23 -11.20
CA ASP A 742 -14.56 -24.39 -11.28
C ASP A 742 -13.33 -24.28 -10.35
N THR A 743 -13.54 -23.80 -9.12
CA THR A 743 -12.46 -23.39 -8.20
C THR A 743 -12.33 -24.31 -6.97
N PRO A 744 -11.13 -24.48 -6.38
CA PRO A 744 -10.91 -25.40 -5.27
C PRO A 744 -11.25 -24.81 -3.90
N PHE A 745 -11.82 -23.60 -3.85
CA PHE A 745 -12.30 -22.95 -2.64
C PHE A 745 -13.81 -22.74 -2.70
N TYR A 746 -14.47 -22.76 -1.54
CA TYR A 746 -15.88 -22.43 -1.42
C TYR A 746 -16.10 -21.56 -0.18
N CYS A 747 -16.91 -20.52 -0.31
CA CYS A 747 -17.27 -19.62 0.79
C CYS A 747 -18.77 -19.37 0.81
N THR A 748 -19.42 -19.59 1.95
CA THR A 748 -20.76 -19.06 2.22
C THR A 748 -20.66 -17.65 2.79
N LYS A 749 -21.63 -16.81 2.43
CA LYS A 749 -21.72 -15.40 2.82
C LYS A 749 -23.17 -15.09 3.22
N ASP A 750 -23.41 -14.78 4.49
CA ASP A 750 -24.70 -14.31 4.99
C ASP A 750 -24.55 -12.87 5.50
N ILE A 751 -25.41 -11.97 5.01
CA ILE A 751 -25.37 -10.55 5.36
C ILE A 751 -26.56 -10.20 6.25
N ARG A 752 -26.30 -9.51 7.35
CA ARG A 752 -27.31 -9.06 8.30
C ARG A 752 -27.21 -7.56 8.50
N GLU A 753 -28.35 -6.91 8.34
CA GLU A 753 -28.50 -5.46 8.47
C GLU A 753 -28.80 -5.13 9.93
N VAL A 754 -27.79 -4.63 10.65
CA VAL A 754 -27.82 -4.38 12.10
C VAL A 754 -28.00 -2.88 12.34
N ARG A 755 -28.58 -2.49 13.49
CA ARG A 755 -28.93 -1.08 13.80
C ARG A 755 -29.74 -0.41 12.67
N GLY A 756 -30.72 -1.12 12.12
CA GLY A 756 -31.54 -0.65 10.99
C GLY A 756 -30.81 -0.60 9.64
N GLY A 757 -29.67 -1.30 9.50
CA GLY A 757 -28.80 -1.26 8.34
C GLY A 757 -27.74 -0.15 8.38
N ASN A 758 -27.53 0.53 9.52
CA ASN A 758 -26.40 1.44 9.68
C ASN A 758 -25.10 0.71 10.06
N ARG A 759 -25.18 -0.56 10.48
CA ARG A 759 -24.05 -1.50 10.60
C ARG A 759 -24.36 -2.76 9.82
N MET A 760 -23.44 -3.23 9.01
CA MET A 760 -23.50 -4.50 8.31
C MET A 760 -22.69 -5.55 9.07
N GLN A 761 -23.23 -6.76 9.17
CA GLN A 761 -22.50 -7.95 9.59
C GLN A 761 -22.46 -8.91 8.39
N LEU A 762 -21.26 -9.24 7.92
CA LEU A 762 -21.00 -10.29 6.94
C LEU A 762 -20.46 -11.51 7.69
N ASP A 763 -21.30 -12.54 7.84
CA ASP A 763 -20.85 -13.87 8.28
C ASP A 763 -20.29 -14.61 7.07
N LEU A 764 -18.99 -14.88 7.11
CA LEU A 764 -18.23 -15.55 6.06
C LEU A 764 -17.69 -16.88 6.59
N CYS A 765 -17.96 -17.98 5.89
CA CYS A 765 -17.39 -19.29 6.20
C CYS A 765 -16.73 -19.88 4.95
N CYS A 766 -15.42 -20.11 4.99
CA CYS A 766 -14.63 -20.57 3.83
C CYS A 766 -13.95 -21.91 4.08
N ASN A 767 -13.95 -22.80 3.07
CA ASN A 767 -13.24 -24.08 3.09
C ASN A 767 -12.57 -24.40 1.74
N TYR A 768 -11.71 -25.42 1.74
CA TYR A 768 -11.05 -25.97 0.56
C TYR A 768 -11.77 -27.26 0.14
N THR A 769 -12.18 -27.34 -1.12
CA THR A 769 -13.16 -28.33 -1.61
C THR A 769 -12.54 -29.64 -2.08
N ARG A 770 -11.21 -29.71 -2.26
CA ARG A 770 -10.52 -30.93 -2.71
C ARG A 770 -10.51 -31.99 -1.59
N PRO A 771 -11.09 -33.19 -1.79
CA PRO A 771 -11.18 -34.21 -0.73
C PRO A 771 -9.81 -34.64 -0.21
N GLY A 772 -9.65 -34.69 1.12
CA GLY A 772 -8.43 -35.17 1.78
C GLY A 772 -7.22 -34.23 1.69
N ALA A 773 -7.38 -33.04 1.09
CA ALA A 773 -6.32 -32.05 0.94
C ALA A 773 -6.59 -30.78 1.76
N ARG A 774 -5.57 -29.93 1.89
CA ARG A 774 -5.64 -28.54 2.38
C ARG A 774 -5.03 -27.63 1.32
N SER A 775 -5.37 -26.35 1.33
CA SER A 775 -4.58 -25.31 0.66
C SER A 775 -3.25 -25.07 1.39
N ASN A 776 -2.38 -24.21 0.85
CA ASN A 776 -1.38 -23.50 1.64
C ASN A 776 -2.06 -22.36 2.43
N MET A 777 -1.30 -21.40 2.94
CA MET A 777 -1.86 -20.13 3.43
C MET A 777 -2.77 -19.52 2.35
N ALA A 778 -4.00 -19.18 2.71
CA ALA A 778 -4.97 -18.57 1.82
C ALA A 778 -5.26 -17.13 2.25
N VAL A 779 -5.56 -16.24 1.31
CA VAL A 779 -5.89 -14.84 1.59
C VAL A 779 -7.25 -14.50 1.00
N ALA A 780 -8.16 -14.00 1.84
CA ALA A 780 -9.36 -13.32 1.38
C ALA A 780 -9.13 -11.82 1.34
N LYS A 781 -9.24 -11.22 0.16
CA LYS A 781 -9.52 -9.78 0.01
C LYS A 781 -11.04 -9.60 0.02
N VAL A 782 -11.54 -8.76 0.91
CA VAL A 782 -12.97 -8.48 1.09
C VAL A 782 -13.16 -6.97 1.03
N GLY A 783 -13.73 -6.47 -0.06
CA GLY A 783 -14.11 -5.06 -0.15
C GLY A 783 -15.46 -4.81 0.52
N ALA A 784 -15.65 -3.64 1.13
CA ALA A 784 -16.91 -3.21 1.70
C ALA A 784 -17.93 -2.81 0.62
N LEU A 785 -19.21 -2.67 1.01
CA LEU A 785 -20.21 -2.00 0.17
C LEU A 785 -19.95 -0.48 0.16
N THR A 786 -20.09 0.17 -1.00
CA THR A 786 -19.72 1.59 -1.15
C THR A 786 -20.38 2.48 -0.10
N GLY A 787 -19.56 3.14 0.72
CA GLY A 787 -20.02 4.04 1.78
C GLY A 787 -20.01 3.45 3.19
N TYR A 788 -19.76 2.13 3.33
CA TYR A 788 -19.39 1.50 4.60
C TYR A 788 -17.87 1.49 4.78
N LYS A 789 -17.42 1.46 6.03
CA LYS A 789 -16.03 1.18 6.44
C LYS A 789 -16.01 0.02 7.42
N PHE A 790 -14.97 -0.82 7.39
CA PHE A 790 -14.79 -1.90 8.37
C PHE A 790 -14.52 -1.35 9.79
N ASP A 791 -15.01 -2.06 10.81
CA ASP A 791 -14.79 -1.71 12.21
C ASP A 791 -13.41 -2.19 12.69
N ALA A 792 -12.48 -1.24 12.85
CA ALA A 792 -11.12 -1.50 13.29
C ALA A 792 -11.00 -1.97 14.76
N ASP A 793 -11.97 -1.66 15.63
CA ASP A 793 -11.98 -2.15 17.02
C ASP A 793 -12.36 -3.65 17.04
N GLU A 794 -13.33 -4.05 16.22
CA GLU A 794 -13.73 -5.47 16.06
C GLU A 794 -12.63 -6.31 15.39
N MET A 795 -11.78 -5.71 14.55
CA MET A 795 -10.64 -6.41 13.92
C MET A 795 -9.72 -7.09 14.96
N SER A 796 -9.60 -6.50 16.15
CA SER A 796 -8.83 -7.10 17.25
C SER A 796 -9.32 -8.50 17.65
N GLN A 797 -10.63 -8.75 17.58
CA GLN A 797 -11.23 -10.05 17.93
C GLN A 797 -10.93 -11.13 16.88
N LEU A 798 -10.82 -10.75 15.60
CA LEU A 798 -10.43 -11.66 14.53
C LEU A 798 -9.02 -12.22 14.73
N THR A 799 -8.10 -11.42 15.30
CA THR A 799 -6.73 -11.89 15.63
C THR A 799 -6.68 -12.96 16.74
N GLY A 800 -7.79 -13.21 17.44
CA GLY A 800 -7.94 -14.31 18.40
C GLY A 800 -8.34 -15.66 17.79
N ILE A 801 -8.61 -15.73 16.48
CA ILE A 801 -9.00 -16.97 15.78
C ILE A 801 -7.75 -17.75 15.38
N SER A 802 -7.58 -18.98 15.87
CA SER A 802 -6.39 -19.83 15.64
C SER A 802 -6.12 -20.18 14.17
N ASP A 803 -7.14 -20.13 13.32
CA ASP A 803 -7.02 -20.38 11.88
C ASP A 803 -6.73 -19.10 11.07
N LEU A 804 -6.58 -17.94 11.72
CA LEU A 804 -6.12 -16.69 11.12
C LEU A 804 -4.71 -16.34 11.59
N GLN A 805 -3.89 -15.81 10.67
CA GLN A 805 -2.55 -15.31 10.97
C GLN A 805 -2.54 -13.79 11.18
N ARG A 806 -3.31 -13.06 10.37
CA ARG A 806 -3.30 -11.60 10.29
C ARG A 806 -4.59 -11.08 9.66
N VAL A 807 -5.01 -9.89 10.05
CA VAL A 807 -6.00 -9.07 9.33
C VAL A 807 -5.40 -7.67 9.15
N GLU A 808 -5.58 -7.09 7.97
CA GLU A 808 -5.12 -5.74 7.62
C GLU A 808 -6.24 -4.98 6.89
N LEU A 809 -6.28 -3.65 7.06
CA LEU A 809 -7.19 -2.76 6.37
C LEU A 809 -6.43 -1.92 5.34
N GLU A 810 -7.00 -1.77 4.16
CA GLU A 810 -6.49 -0.94 3.05
C GLU A 810 -7.55 0.09 2.63
N HIS A 811 -7.12 1.10 1.87
CA HIS A 811 -8.01 2.04 1.17
C HIS A 811 -9.04 2.77 2.08
N ASP A 812 -8.57 3.50 3.09
CA ASP A 812 -9.44 4.26 4.01
C ASP A 812 -10.48 3.34 4.71
N ASP A 813 -10.04 2.14 5.11
CA ASP A 813 -10.83 1.10 5.77
C ASP A 813 -11.99 0.51 4.93
N THR A 814 -11.96 0.68 3.59
CA THR A 814 -12.96 0.07 2.70
C THR A 814 -12.58 -1.33 2.23
N ASP A 815 -11.31 -1.73 2.29
CA ASP A 815 -10.85 -3.08 1.94
C ASP A 815 -10.23 -3.79 3.14
N MET A 816 -10.48 -5.09 3.29
CA MET A 816 -9.90 -5.95 4.32
C MET A 816 -9.15 -7.14 3.71
N ASN A 817 -7.89 -7.32 4.10
CA ASN A 817 -7.07 -8.49 3.77
C ASN A 817 -7.02 -9.45 4.97
N ILE A 818 -7.49 -10.68 4.78
CA ILE A 818 -7.59 -11.70 5.83
C ILE A 818 -6.69 -12.88 5.47
N TYR A 819 -5.70 -13.17 6.32
CA TYR A 819 -4.71 -14.22 6.10
C TYR A 819 -5.07 -15.47 6.91
N PHE A 820 -5.39 -16.57 6.21
CA PHE A 820 -5.78 -17.85 6.79
C PHE A 820 -4.62 -18.84 6.85
N ASN A 821 -4.55 -19.60 7.93
CA ASN A 821 -3.80 -20.85 7.97
C ASN A 821 -4.40 -21.87 6.96
N PRO A 822 -3.62 -22.87 6.50
CA PRO A 822 -4.02 -23.89 5.53
C PRO A 822 -5.48 -24.36 5.61
N LEU A 823 -6.35 -23.88 4.71
CA LEU A 823 -7.77 -24.22 4.72
C LEU A 823 -7.98 -25.68 4.34
N GLY A 824 -8.73 -26.42 5.15
CA GLY A 824 -9.14 -27.80 4.87
C GLY A 824 -10.60 -27.90 4.44
N SER A 825 -11.14 -29.12 4.43
CA SER A 825 -12.57 -29.34 4.15
C SER A 825 -13.50 -28.80 5.25
N ASN A 826 -12.99 -28.64 6.49
CA ASN A 826 -13.70 -27.96 7.57
C ASN A 826 -13.70 -26.43 7.32
N PRO A 827 -14.86 -25.74 7.36
CA PRO A 827 -14.92 -24.31 7.14
C PRO A 827 -14.42 -23.50 8.34
N VAL A 828 -13.59 -22.50 8.05
CA VAL A 828 -13.24 -21.43 8.99
C VAL A 828 -14.29 -20.33 8.85
N CYS A 829 -14.96 -20.00 9.95
CA CYS A 829 -16.04 -19.01 10.01
C CYS A 829 -15.63 -17.75 10.79
N LEU A 830 -16.02 -16.59 10.28
CA LEU A 830 -15.73 -15.27 10.85
C LEU A 830 -16.89 -14.30 10.57
N SER A 831 -17.09 -13.34 11.45
CA SER A 831 -18.09 -12.26 11.30
C SER A 831 -17.38 -10.93 11.11
N LEU A 832 -17.57 -10.30 9.96
CA LEU A 832 -16.97 -9.01 9.61
C LEU A 832 -17.99 -7.89 9.83
N TYR A 833 -17.62 -6.86 10.57
CA TYR A 833 -18.48 -5.71 10.84
C TYR A 833 -18.02 -4.48 10.06
N SER A 834 -18.99 -3.71 9.56
CA SER A 834 -18.75 -2.41 8.93
C SER A 834 -19.89 -1.44 9.21
N ASP A 835 -19.60 -0.16 9.44
CA ASP A 835 -20.60 0.89 9.71
C ASP A 835 -20.70 1.89 8.55
N LEU A 836 -21.89 2.44 8.38
CA LEU A 836 -22.24 3.35 7.28
C LEU A 836 -21.73 4.77 7.55
N VAL A 837 -20.75 5.22 6.76
CA VAL A 837 -20.11 6.54 6.88
C VAL A 837 -20.64 7.51 5.82
N TYR A 838 -20.88 7.04 4.60
CA TYR A 838 -21.31 7.86 3.46
C TYR A 838 -22.67 7.39 2.92
N GLN A 839 -23.56 8.32 2.63
CA GLN A 839 -24.92 8.00 2.20
C GLN A 839 -24.97 7.66 0.71
N VAL A 840 -25.01 6.35 0.43
CA VAL A 840 -25.07 5.76 -0.92
C VAL A 840 -26.29 4.87 -1.04
N ALA A 841 -26.98 4.94 -2.19
CA ALA A 841 -28.11 4.11 -2.56
C ALA A 841 -27.88 3.42 -3.91
N ASP A 842 -28.67 2.37 -4.20
CA ASP A 842 -28.48 1.47 -5.36
C ASP A 842 -27.04 0.93 -5.50
N GLN A 843 -26.44 0.63 -4.34
CA GLN A 843 -25.09 0.06 -4.16
C GLN A 843 -24.91 -1.17 -5.06
N LYS A 844 -23.79 -1.23 -5.78
CA LYS A 844 -23.39 -2.42 -6.54
C LYS A 844 -22.87 -3.50 -5.59
N PRO A 845 -22.76 -4.76 -6.05
CA PRO A 845 -22.11 -5.79 -5.26
C PRO A 845 -20.69 -5.37 -4.84
N ALA A 846 -20.32 -5.68 -3.60
CA ALA A 846 -18.94 -5.68 -3.16
C ALA A 846 -18.24 -6.95 -3.66
N GLU A 847 -16.95 -6.86 -3.98
CA GLU A 847 -16.18 -7.99 -4.49
C GLU A 847 -15.40 -8.67 -3.36
N MET A 848 -15.25 -9.99 -3.48
CA MET A 848 -14.44 -10.82 -2.61
C MET A 848 -13.56 -11.76 -3.46
N VAL A 849 -12.30 -11.87 -3.08
CA VAL A 849 -11.32 -12.78 -3.71
C VAL A 849 -10.66 -13.61 -2.63
N LEU A 850 -10.97 -14.90 -2.54
CA LEU A 850 -10.18 -15.87 -1.76
C LEU A 850 -9.22 -16.60 -2.70
N PHE A 851 -7.93 -16.60 -2.41
CA PHE A 851 -6.92 -17.30 -3.20
C PHE A 851 -5.89 -18.01 -2.32
N ASP A 852 -5.31 -19.10 -2.81
CA ASP A 852 -4.07 -19.64 -2.25
C ASP A 852 -2.95 -18.65 -2.56
N TYR A 853 -2.21 -18.22 -1.54
CA TYR A 853 -1.22 -17.16 -1.68
C TYR A 853 -0.02 -17.58 -2.54
N TYR A 854 0.25 -18.89 -2.66
CA TYR A 854 1.40 -19.41 -3.38
C TYR A 854 1.05 -20.11 -4.70
N ASP A 855 -0.19 -20.57 -4.87
CA ASP A 855 -0.77 -20.92 -6.17
C ASP A 855 -2.01 -20.06 -6.49
N PRO A 856 -1.85 -18.80 -6.93
CA PRO A 856 -2.99 -17.93 -7.22
C PRO A 856 -3.87 -18.38 -8.40
N GLU A 857 -3.53 -19.43 -9.17
CA GLU A 857 -4.52 -20.06 -10.05
C GLU A 857 -5.70 -20.64 -9.25
N GLN A 858 -5.45 -21.05 -8.00
CA GLN A 858 -6.45 -21.51 -7.04
C GLN A 858 -7.10 -20.31 -6.36
N GLN A 859 -8.08 -19.70 -7.05
CA GLN A 859 -8.83 -18.56 -6.53
C GLN A 859 -10.35 -18.74 -6.71
N LEU A 860 -11.12 -18.44 -5.67
CA LEU A 860 -12.55 -18.17 -5.72
C LEU A 860 -12.75 -16.66 -5.80
N LYS A 861 -13.35 -16.19 -6.90
CA LYS A 861 -13.87 -14.82 -7.03
C LYS A 861 -15.38 -14.84 -6.91
N THR A 862 -15.91 -13.94 -6.12
CA THR A 862 -17.35 -13.87 -5.85
C THR A 862 -17.74 -12.46 -5.38
N SER A 863 -19.02 -12.13 -5.41
CA SER A 863 -19.51 -10.84 -4.92
C SER A 863 -20.69 -10.99 -3.95
N TYR A 864 -20.98 -9.93 -3.21
CA TYR A 864 -22.06 -9.88 -2.21
C TYR A 864 -22.79 -8.53 -2.20
N SER A 865 -24.02 -8.50 -1.70
CA SER A 865 -24.88 -7.30 -1.66
C SER A 865 -25.68 -7.23 -0.37
N ALA A 866 -26.12 -6.03 0.01
CA ALA A 866 -27.17 -5.83 1.02
C ALA A 866 -28.46 -6.59 0.62
N LYS A 867 -29.27 -6.99 1.60
CA LYS A 867 -30.53 -7.71 1.36
C LYS A 867 -31.65 -6.76 0.96
N MET A 868 -31.58 -5.50 1.38
CA MET A 868 -32.48 -4.43 0.95
C MET A 868 -31.69 -3.26 0.35
N THR A 869 -31.94 -2.96 -0.93
CA THR A 869 -31.46 -1.72 -1.55
C THR A 869 -32.25 -0.54 -0.98
N ARG A 870 -31.63 0.24 -0.08
CA ARG A 870 -32.17 1.53 0.38
C ARG A 870 -32.39 2.45 -0.82
N SER A 871 -33.51 3.17 -0.86
CA SER A 871 -33.65 4.25 -1.84
C SER A 871 -32.79 5.45 -1.43
N ILE A 872 -32.51 6.35 -2.38
CA ILE A 872 -31.79 7.59 -2.08
C ILE A 872 -32.59 8.52 -1.15
N GLN A 873 -33.93 8.34 -1.05
CA GLN A 873 -34.77 9.03 -0.05
C GLN A 873 -34.48 8.52 1.37
N ASP A 874 -34.41 7.20 1.55
CA ASP A 874 -34.16 6.57 2.85
C ASP A 874 -32.72 6.82 3.34
N ALA A 875 -31.76 6.81 2.42
CA ALA A 875 -30.35 7.10 2.70
C ALA A 875 -30.09 8.58 3.03
N CYS A 876 -30.94 9.51 2.59
CA CYS A 876 -30.71 10.94 2.79
C CYS A 876 -32.00 11.75 2.91
N GLN A 877 -32.62 11.73 4.10
CA GLN A 877 -33.86 12.46 4.37
C GLN A 877 -33.69 13.98 4.13
N ASP A 878 -32.54 14.55 4.53
CA ASP A 878 -32.22 15.98 4.36
C ASP A 878 -31.99 16.41 2.90
N CYS A 879 -31.73 15.48 1.97
CA CYS A 879 -31.40 15.78 0.57
C CYS A 879 -32.52 16.50 -0.19
N TRP A 880 -33.76 16.45 0.30
CA TRP A 880 -34.90 17.21 -0.24
C TRP A 880 -35.73 17.82 0.88
N SER A 881 -35.02 18.40 1.85
CA SER A 881 -35.53 19.45 2.72
C SER A 881 -36.03 20.64 1.89
N ASP A 882 -37.10 21.29 2.33
CA ASP A 882 -37.80 22.37 1.61
C ASP A 882 -37.06 23.72 1.69
N ILE A 883 -35.82 23.72 1.22
CA ILE A 883 -35.06 24.93 0.86
C ILE A 883 -35.75 25.54 -0.38
N PRO A 884 -36.11 26.84 -0.38
CA PRO A 884 -36.88 27.45 -1.48
C PRO A 884 -36.24 27.27 -2.86
N ASP A 885 -36.94 26.56 -3.74
CA ASP A 885 -36.47 26.17 -5.06
C ASP A 885 -36.51 27.37 -6.04
N ASP A 886 -35.35 28.03 -6.21
CA ASP A 886 -34.92 28.91 -7.32
C ASP A 886 -35.80 30.13 -7.72
N ASN A 887 -36.95 30.39 -7.07
CA ASN A 887 -37.95 31.40 -7.47
C ASN A 887 -38.21 32.51 -6.41
N ALA A 888 -37.49 32.53 -5.28
CA ALA A 888 -37.85 33.35 -4.12
C ALA A 888 -36.85 34.45 -3.70
N HIS A 889 -35.65 34.50 -4.30
CA HIS A 889 -34.54 35.33 -3.76
C HIS A 889 -34.30 36.68 -4.47
N ASP A 890 -34.76 36.89 -5.71
CA ASP A 890 -34.59 38.18 -6.41
C ASP A 890 -35.36 39.36 -5.76
N ALA A 891 -36.23 39.08 -4.78
CA ALA A 891 -36.97 40.06 -3.98
C ALA A 891 -36.51 40.16 -2.52
N ALA A 892 -35.47 39.42 -2.11
CA ALA A 892 -35.04 39.33 -0.71
C ALA A 892 -33.88 40.30 -0.36
N LEU A 893 -33.08 40.73 -1.35
CA LEU A 893 -31.90 41.57 -1.14
C LEU A 893 -32.17 43.09 -1.16
N THR A 894 -33.44 43.51 -1.24
CA THR A 894 -33.85 44.91 -1.49
C THR A 894 -34.92 45.43 -0.52
N ARG A 895 -35.25 44.68 0.54
CA ARG A 895 -36.39 44.99 1.40
C ARG A 895 -36.00 45.49 2.79
N ASP A 896 -35.59 46.74 2.87
CA ASP A 896 -35.60 47.51 4.11
C ASP A 896 -36.11 48.95 3.89
N SER A 897 -36.55 49.60 4.97
CA SER A 897 -37.29 50.88 5.01
C SER A 897 -38.76 50.88 4.54
N ASN A 898 -39.54 51.82 5.10
CA ASN A 898 -40.94 52.17 4.79
C ASN A 898 -42.05 51.10 4.94
N SER A 899 -42.48 50.86 6.18
CA SER A 899 -43.92 50.89 6.51
C SER A 899 -44.21 51.26 7.98
N THR A 900 -44.68 52.49 8.22
CA THR A 900 -45.37 52.84 9.47
C THR A 900 -46.83 52.41 9.37
N GLY A 901 -47.24 51.38 10.11
CA GLY A 901 -48.63 50.92 10.17
C GLY A 901 -48.86 49.92 11.30
N GLY A 902 -49.56 50.34 12.35
CA GLY A 902 -49.78 49.50 13.54
C GLY A 902 -50.97 48.54 13.40
N VAL A 903 -50.87 47.37 14.04
CA VAL A 903 -51.99 46.44 14.27
C VAL A 903 -51.93 45.99 15.73
N SER A 904 -53.07 45.95 16.42
CA SER A 904 -53.15 45.49 17.82
C SER A 904 -53.10 43.97 17.93
N GLY A 905 -52.18 43.44 18.75
CA GLY A 905 -52.11 42.02 19.13
C GLY A 905 -52.05 41.86 20.64
N VAL A 906 -52.84 40.94 21.19
CA VAL A 906 -52.98 40.73 22.65
C VAL A 906 -51.71 40.12 23.25
N LEU A 907 -51.27 40.68 24.38
CA LEU A 907 -50.19 40.12 25.22
C LEU A 907 -50.79 39.18 26.28
N GLU A 908 -50.57 37.87 26.13
CA GLU A 908 -50.66 36.94 27.26
C GLU A 908 -49.28 36.76 27.91
N VAL A 909 -49.20 36.97 29.23
CA VAL A 909 -47.95 36.94 29.99
C VAL A 909 -47.69 35.54 30.54
N ALA A 910 -46.89 34.75 29.83
CA ALA A 910 -46.43 33.45 30.30
C ALA A 910 -45.53 33.59 31.55
N ASN A 911 -45.78 32.75 32.56
CA ASN A 911 -45.30 32.98 33.92
C ASN A 911 -43.83 32.56 34.14
N TRP A 912 -42.95 33.52 34.43
CA TRP A 912 -41.52 33.30 34.66
C TRP A 912 -41.17 32.57 35.97
N ALA A 913 -42.12 32.37 36.89
CA ALA A 913 -41.87 31.70 38.17
C ALA A 913 -41.40 30.23 38.04
N SER A 914 -41.84 29.53 36.99
CA SER A 914 -41.60 28.09 36.84
C SER A 914 -40.15 27.72 36.49
N LEU A 915 -39.40 28.60 35.82
CA LEU A 915 -38.04 28.32 35.35
C LEU A 915 -37.01 28.42 36.50
N ALA A 916 -37.22 29.36 37.43
CA ALA A 916 -36.36 29.56 38.59
C ALA A 916 -36.37 28.36 39.55
N ALA A 917 -37.53 27.72 39.73
CA ALA A 917 -37.65 26.52 40.57
C ALA A 917 -36.85 25.33 40.02
N LEU A 918 -36.80 25.16 38.69
CA LEU A 918 -36.05 24.09 38.04
C LEU A 918 -34.54 24.27 38.22
N LEU A 919 -34.04 25.51 38.04
CA LEU A 919 -32.62 25.86 38.23
C LEU A 919 -32.16 25.74 39.69
N ALA A 920 -33.04 25.94 40.66
CA ALA A 920 -32.73 25.72 42.07
C ALA A 920 -32.56 24.22 42.40
N ALA A 921 -33.38 23.34 41.82
CA ALA A 921 -33.33 21.90 42.08
C ALA A 921 -32.05 21.22 41.52
N VAL A 922 -31.61 21.63 40.32
CA VAL A 922 -30.38 21.10 39.71
C VAL A 922 -29.13 21.45 40.54
N ARG A 923 -29.14 22.58 41.26
CA ARG A 923 -28.02 23.08 42.06
C ARG A 923 -27.90 22.47 43.48
N MET A 924 -28.64 21.38 43.75
CA MET A 924 -28.47 20.51 44.92
C MET A 924 -28.12 19.06 44.53
N LEU A 925 -27.81 18.78 43.25
CA LEU A 925 -27.45 17.46 42.73
C LEU A 925 -26.11 17.46 41.95
N PHE A 926 -25.31 18.51 42.13
CA PHE A 926 -23.90 18.65 41.71
C PHE A 926 -23.13 19.41 42.80
#